data_AF-A0A6G1H9D2-F1
#
_entry.id   AF-A0A6G1H9D2-F1
#
_cell.length_a   1.000
_cell.length_b   1.000
_cell.length_c   1.000
_cell.angle_alpha   90.00
_cell.angle_beta   90.00
_cell.angle_gamma   90.00
#
_symmetry.space_group_name_H-M   'P 1'
#
loop_
_entity.id
_entity.type
_entity.pdbx_description
1 polymer ?
#
loop_
_entity_poly.entity_id
_entity_poly.type
_entity_poly.pdbx_seq_one_letter_code
_entity_poly.pdbx_strand_id
1 'polypeptide(L)'
;MAGHKRRRSEFEEKDARDRRASNPSRKTRDAQAADKASKDSSHDSTEGGTPSHTVSDDANPEKEAVWTKVESRGTKRKREIQKQEQEPRKALQARPAIKYSPSSKPLNTSVKLKDLQALILYILADGSAPQWVAVEQRRAFEKVVVLMVPGLDAQLFDLFNGGGRRSPDEYYPSELNTESLPDSVKPFARVFTHIWPVQNPGDDKFSRIYSPLSAILDVQLPREDYSDRSKGKGKGQWQKNQTHAAERKKMPIKRTPITEYLATKEDLLLNGYVVHPTMYTTPEEKLVALKDRQDTHCSTEDGWMDTHVDKLEDGAVPDDEIEEGSMTAGRNVLALDCEMCQTGTEKTSELTRISVVDWDGSVVMDELVKPANPITDYLTQFSGITEEMLAPVTTTLADIQQKLSKLITPRTILVGHSLNSDFTALKMTHPFVVDTAIAYPHPRGLPLKSSLKYITQQYAKQEIQKGSAGHDSREDARACLNLVKLKCENGPTWGTSKSSTESIFKKIARSKKDANMNSLSPKDETFRRSAVADWGNPSRGHGACADVVFGCKTDEEVVSNVIKAVNSGEEGSTAAEKEVDFVWARFRELEAIRGWWNKSKTADNDELRMNAIALAEQQPEEDGTTDKKEEPGASALDGAVRRTANRVAEIWDALPPATAFIVYSGTNDPRDECRLQGMRQQFQQEYRTKKWDELTVQWTDREDQFLRSAVKKARQGWGFVAVK
;
A
#
# COMPACT_ATOMS: atom_id res chain seq x y z
N MET A 1 4.01 35.62 52.05
CA MET A 1 4.66 34.49 52.77
C MET A 1 5.63 33.81 51.82
N ALA A 2 6.76 33.31 52.30
CA ALA A 2 7.79 32.72 51.45
C ALA A 2 7.51 31.23 51.13
N GLY A 3 7.79 30.81 49.89
CA GLY A 3 7.73 29.42 49.43
C GLY A 3 8.72 29.22 48.28
N HIS A 4 9.69 28.32 48.45
CA HIS A 4 10.92 28.27 47.65
C HIS A 4 10.73 27.96 46.15
N LYS A 5 11.45 28.71 45.31
CA LYS A 5 11.85 28.29 43.95
C LYS A 5 12.87 27.15 44.05
N ARG A 6 12.66 26.05 43.31
CA ARG A 6 13.75 25.18 42.82
C ARG A 6 13.60 24.96 41.31
N ARG A 7 14.72 25.03 40.60
CA ARG A 7 14.82 25.04 39.13
C ARG A 7 14.58 23.65 38.56
N ARG A 8 13.81 23.55 37.46
CA ARG A 8 13.70 22.34 36.64
C ARG A 8 14.76 22.41 35.53
N SER A 9 16.02 22.15 35.89
CA SER A 9 17.19 22.20 34.99
C SER A 9 18.07 20.94 35.13
N GLU A 10 17.46 19.78 35.33
CA GLU A 10 18.16 18.50 35.61
C GLU A 10 17.56 17.29 34.85
N PHE A 11 16.83 17.51 33.75
CA PHE A 11 16.19 16.40 32.99
C PHE A 11 16.67 16.21 31.54
N GLU A 12 17.63 16.99 31.06
CA GLU A 12 18.28 16.78 29.75
C GLU A 12 19.79 16.47 29.85
N GLU A 13 20.40 16.52 31.05
CA GLU A 13 21.83 16.19 31.24
C GLU A 13 22.07 14.76 31.79
N LYS A 14 21.06 13.88 31.75
CA LYS A 14 21.16 12.51 32.29
C LYS A 14 21.19 11.37 31.26
N ASP A 15 20.78 11.59 30.01
CA ASP A 15 20.86 10.56 28.95
C ASP A 15 22.19 10.55 28.18
N ALA A 16 23.12 11.46 28.50
CA ALA A 16 24.42 11.60 27.83
C ALA A 16 25.62 11.02 28.61
N ARG A 17 25.43 10.49 29.84
CA ARG A 17 26.55 10.04 30.71
C ARG A 17 26.68 8.53 30.96
N ASP A 18 25.69 7.70 30.63
CA ASP A 18 25.74 6.24 30.84
C ASP A 18 26.30 5.43 29.63
N ARG A 19 27.09 6.05 28.76
CA ARG A 19 27.76 5.37 27.63
C ARG A 19 29.30 5.40 27.66
N ARG A 20 29.93 5.63 28.82
CA ARG A 20 31.39 5.49 29.01
C ARG A 20 31.78 5.12 30.46
N ALA A 21 31.84 3.82 30.78
CA ALA A 21 32.91 3.21 31.61
C ALA A 21 32.65 1.73 31.96
N SER A 22 33.21 0.79 31.18
CA SER A 22 33.57 -0.56 31.67
C SER A 22 34.47 -1.31 30.68
N ASN A 23 35.73 -0.86 30.52
CA ASN A 23 36.76 -1.67 29.88
C ASN A 23 38.16 -1.35 30.43
N PRO A 24 38.75 -2.18 31.31
CA PRO A 24 40.12 -2.02 31.78
C PRO A 24 41.12 -2.81 30.91
N SER A 25 42.25 -2.15 30.56
CA SER A 25 43.56 -2.71 30.15
C SER A 25 43.58 -3.82 29.07
N ARG A 26 43.97 -3.61 27.80
CA ARG A 26 45.12 -2.89 27.17
C ARG A 26 46.48 -3.59 27.33
N LYS A 27 47.19 -3.73 26.18
CA LYS A 27 48.60 -4.16 25.94
C LYS A 27 48.81 -5.68 25.72
N THR A 28 49.66 -6.17 24.80
CA THR A 28 50.46 -5.52 23.71
C THR A 28 51.00 -6.56 22.71
N ARG A 29 51.23 -6.11 21.46
CA ARG A 29 52.31 -6.48 20.51
C ARG A 29 52.36 -7.89 19.88
N ASP A 30 52.25 -7.86 18.56
CA ASP A 30 53.11 -8.48 17.53
C ASP A 30 54.29 -9.37 18.00
N ALA A 31 54.41 -10.58 17.43
CA ALA A 31 55.40 -10.87 16.37
C ALA A 31 55.40 -12.34 15.86
N GLN A 32 55.47 -12.50 14.54
CA GLN A 32 56.29 -13.46 13.77
C GLN A 32 56.32 -14.99 14.09
N ALA A 33 55.81 -15.74 13.10
CA ALA A 33 56.53 -16.73 12.29
C ALA A 33 56.86 -18.17 12.79
N ALA A 34 56.62 -19.10 11.85
CA ALA A 34 57.43 -20.27 11.48
C ALA A 34 57.21 -21.66 12.14
N ASP A 35 56.90 -22.59 11.24
CA ASP A 35 57.47 -23.95 11.06
C ASP A 35 57.07 -25.17 11.93
N LYS A 36 56.89 -26.26 11.16
CA LYS A 36 57.13 -27.70 11.44
C LYS A 36 56.34 -28.53 12.47
N ALA A 37 55.92 -29.67 11.92
CA ALA A 37 55.34 -30.87 12.51
C ALA A 37 56.26 -31.69 13.44
N SER A 38 55.64 -32.28 14.48
CA SER A 38 55.87 -33.62 15.06
C SER A 38 54.78 -33.81 16.12
N LYS A 39 53.90 -34.83 16.12
CA LYS A 39 54.10 -36.29 16.31
C LYS A 39 54.84 -36.65 17.61
N ASP A 40 54.07 -36.99 18.65
CA ASP A 40 54.27 -38.03 19.67
C ASP A 40 53.16 -37.91 20.74
N SER A 41 52.78 -38.93 21.53
CA SER A 41 52.93 -40.40 21.44
C SER A 41 52.11 -41.06 22.57
N SER A 42 51.80 -42.37 22.45
CA SER A 42 51.59 -43.34 23.57
C SER A 42 50.43 -43.11 24.56
N HIS A 43 49.82 -44.10 25.24
CA HIS A 43 50.08 -45.54 25.43
C HIS A 43 48.73 -46.31 25.23
N ASP A 44 48.66 -47.55 24.72
CA ASP A 44 49.10 -48.84 25.29
C ASP A 44 48.28 -49.21 26.56
N SER A 45 47.83 -50.44 26.85
CA SER A 45 48.21 -51.80 26.44
C SER A 45 46.96 -52.74 26.56
N THR A 46 46.88 -54.04 26.19
CA THR A 46 47.67 -55.00 25.37
C THR A 46 46.80 -56.25 25.12
N GLU A 47 46.84 -56.82 23.90
CA GLU A 47 47.05 -58.26 23.54
C GLU A 47 46.21 -59.41 24.19
N GLY A 48 46.00 -60.59 23.58
CA GLY A 48 46.38 -61.21 22.29
C GLY A 48 45.61 -62.56 22.18
N GLY A 49 45.62 -63.37 21.11
CA GLY A 49 46.40 -63.41 19.88
C GLY A 49 45.81 -64.44 18.88
N THR A 50 46.52 -64.67 17.77
CA THR A 50 46.13 -65.46 16.57
C THR A 50 46.56 -66.96 16.67
N PRO A 51 46.59 -67.84 15.62
CA PRO A 51 46.15 -67.74 14.21
C PRO A 51 45.42 -68.99 13.60
N SER A 52 45.11 -68.87 12.29
CA SER A 52 45.25 -69.90 11.22
C SER A 52 43.99 -70.51 10.56
N HIS A 53 44.15 -70.82 9.27
CA HIS A 53 43.15 -71.37 8.34
C HIS A 53 43.08 -72.90 8.38
N THR A 54 41.91 -73.47 8.06
CA THR A 54 41.80 -74.73 7.31
C THR A 54 40.50 -74.79 6.50
N VAL A 55 40.48 -75.65 5.47
CA VAL A 55 39.37 -75.88 4.52
C VAL A 55 38.84 -77.31 4.73
N SER A 56 37.54 -77.53 4.56
CA SER A 56 36.99 -78.85 4.20
C SER A 56 35.60 -78.74 3.57
N ASP A 57 35.43 -79.33 2.39
CA ASP A 57 34.13 -79.61 1.76
C ASP A 57 33.36 -80.72 2.51
N ASP A 58 32.03 -80.76 2.35
CA ASP A 58 31.31 -82.03 2.22
C ASP A 58 29.95 -81.85 1.51
N ALA A 59 29.37 -82.92 0.95
CA ALA A 59 28.55 -82.82 -0.26
C ALA A 59 27.10 -83.39 -0.23
N ASN A 60 26.22 -82.73 -1.03
CA ASN A 60 25.11 -83.32 -1.80
C ASN A 60 23.80 -83.72 -1.01
N PRO A 61 22.68 -84.10 -1.67
CA PRO A 61 21.67 -83.15 -2.18
C PRO A 61 20.22 -83.47 -1.74
N GLU A 62 19.27 -82.56 -2.04
CA GLU A 62 18.02 -82.97 -2.71
C GLU A 62 17.31 -81.79 -3.42
N LYS A 63 16.36 -82.09 -4.32
CA LYS A 63 15.79 -81.15 -5.29
C LYS A 63 14.30 -80.90 -5.02
N GLU A 64 13.89 -79.64 -4.92
CA GLU A 64 12.53 -79.23 -5.28
C GLU A 64 12.55 -78.15 -6.37
N ALA A 65 11.83 -78.41 -7.47
CA ALA A 65 11.83 -77.57 -8.66
C ALA A 65 10.72 -76.52 -8.60
N VAL A 66 11.00 -75.34 -8.05
CA VAL A 66 10.09 -74.19 -8.09
C VAL A 66 10.14 -73.54 -9.47
N TRP A 67 9.08 -73.72 -10.26
CA TRP A 67 8.89 -73.06 -11.56
C TRP A 67 8.68 -71.56 -11.39
N THR A 68 9.74 -70.76 -11.47
CA THR A 68 9.62 -69.30 -11.59
C THR A 68 9.18 -68.93 -13.00
N LYS A 69 7.92 -68.50 -13.12
CA LYS A 69 7.31 -68.05 -14.38
C LYS A 69 7.97 -66.75 -14.85
N VAL A 70 8.96 -66.84 -15.74
CA VAL A 70 9.63 -65.68 -16.34
C VAL A 70 8.61 -64.87 -17.16
N GLU A 71 8.11 -63.77 -16.61
CA GLU A 71 7.30 -62.82 -17.39
C GLU A 71 8.16 -62.24 -18.52
N SER A 72 7.71 -62.46 -19.76
CA SER A 72 8.39 -61.94 -20.95
C SER A 72 8.59 -60.42 -20.86
N ARG A 73 9.67 -59.90 -21.49
CA ARG A 73 9.89 -58.45 -21.62
C ARG A 73 8.68 -57.70 -22.21
N GLY A 74 7.87 -58.37 -23.03
CA GLY A 74 6.61 -57.81 -23.56
C GLY A 74 5.55 -57.56 -22.49
N THR A 75 5.44 -58.42 -21.47
CA THR A 75 4.44 -58.30 -20.39
C THR A 75 4.80 -57.17 -19.41
N LYS A 76 6.09 -57.04 -19.05
CA LYS A 76 6.58 -55.90 -18.27
C LYS A 76 6.34 -54.58 -19.00
N ARG A 77 6.70 -54.49 -20.29
CA ARG A 77 6.49 -53.28 -21.10
C ARG A 77 5.01 -52.95 -21.27
N LYS A 78 4.12 -53.94 -21.42
CA LYS A 78 2.66 -53.73 -21.41
C LYS A 78 2.15 -53.22 -20.06
N ARG A 79 2.66 -53.71 -18.93
CA ARG A 79 2.32 -53.19 -17.59
C ARG A 79 2.87 -51.78 -17.35
N GLU A 80 4.08 -51.47 -17.82
CA GLU A 80 4.63 -50.11 -17.76
C GLU A 80 3.81 -49.13 -18.62
N ILE A 81 3.46 -49.51 -19.85
CA ILE A 81 2.58 -48.71 -20.71
C ILE A 81 1.19 -48.56 -20.06
N GLN A 82 0.58 -49.64 -19.58
CA GLN A 82 -0.71 -49.54 -18.85
C GLN A 82 -0.60 -48.70 -17.57
N LYS A 83 0.54 -48.69 -16.88
CA LYS A 83 0.76 -47.85 -15.70
C LYS A 83 0.98 -46.38 -16.08
N GLN A 84 1.72 -46.12 -17.16
CA GLN A 84 1.89 -44.80 -17.77
C GLN A 84 0.62 -44.27 -18.46
N GLU A 85 -0.34 -45.13 -18.82
CA GLU A 85 -1.69 -44.76 -19.26
C GLU A 85 -2.68 -44.63 -18.09
N GLN A 86 -2.49 -45.40 -17.00
CA GLN A 86 -3.33 -45.33 -15.80
C GLN A 86 -2.98 -44.16 -14.88
N GLU A 87 -1.72 -43.76 -14.76
CA GLU A 87 -1.31 -42.61 -13.95
C GLU A 87 -1.94 -41.29 -14.44
N PRO A 88 -1.91 -40.92 -15.73
CA PRO A 88 -2.66 -39.75 -16.23
C PRO A 88 -4.18 -39.96 -16.19
N ARG A 89 -4.70 -41.18 -16.39
CA ARG A 89 -6.15 -41.45 -16.22
C ARG A 89 -6.64 -41.33 -14.77
N LYS A 90 -5.80 -41.64 -13.78
CA LYS A 90 -6.08 -41.39 -12.36
C LYS A 90 -5.93 -39.92 -12.01
N ALA A 91 -4.98 -39.20 -12.62
CA ALA A 91 -4.88 -37.75 -12.50
C ALA A 91 -6.10 -37.01 -13.11
N LEU A 92 -6.67 -37.52 -14.21
CA LEU A 92 -7.93 -37.03 -14.80
C LEU A 92 -9.17 -37.22 -13.90
N GLN A 93 -9.08 -38.10 -12.90
CA GLN A 93 -10.21 -38.48 -12.04
C GLN A 93 -10.11 -37.89 -10.62
N ALA A 94 -8.98 -37.25 -10.32
CA ALA A 94 -8.79 -36.54 -9.07
C ALA A 94 -9.38 -35.12 -9.20
N ARG A 95 -9.85 -34.56 -8.08
CA ARG A 95 -10.42 -33.20 -8.03
C ARG A 95 -9.40 -32.20 -7.48
N PRO A 96 -9.39 -30.94 -7.97
CA PRO A 96 -8.59 -29.88 -7.37
C PRO A 96 -9.00 -29.68 -5.90
N ALA A 97 -8.02 -29.40 -5.04
CA ALA A 97 -8.25 -29.22 -3.61
C ALA A 97 -7.25 -28.25 -3.00
N ILE A 98 -7.74 -27.45 -2.05
CA ILE A 98 -6.91 -26.62 -1.18
C ILE A 98 -7.03 -27.22 0.22
N LYS A 99 -5.94 -27.78 0.76
CA LYS A 99 -5.92 -28.45 2.05
C LYS A 99 -5.03 -27.73 3.03
N TYR A 100 -5.53 -27.59 4.24
CA TYR A 100 -4.74 -27.27 5.41
C TYR A 100 -4.46 -28.56 6.20
N SER A 101 -3.29 -28.63 6.85
CA SER A 101 -2.91 -29.75 7.70
C SER A 101 -2.11 -29.22 8.89
N PRO A 102 -2.64 -29.33 10.13
CA PRO A 102 -1.98 -28.81 11.33
C PRO A 102 -0.57 -29.36 11.57
N SER A 103 -0.27 -30.56 11.07
CA SER A 103 1.04 -31.21 11.20
C SER A 103 2.05 -30.81 10.12
N SER A 104 1.66 -30.03 9.10
CA SER A 104 2.48 -29.84 7.90
C SER A 104 3.47 -28.67 7.93
N LYS A 105 3.29 -27.71 8.85
CA LYS A 105 4.24 -26.65 9.28
C LYS A 105 3.53 -25.75 10.32
N PRO A 106 4.20 -25.29 11.39
CA PRO A 106 3.60 -24.32 12.31
C PRO A 106 3.42 -22.94 11.64
N LEU A 107 2.28 -22.29 11.88
CA LEU A 107 2.05 -20.91 11.45
C LEU A 107 2.65 -19.94 12.47
N ASN A 108 3.77 -19.31 12.11
CA ASN A 108 4.45 -18.34 12.98
C ASN A 108 3.78 -16.95 12.96
N THR A 109 2.84 -16.69 12.05
CA THR A 109 2.09 -15.42 11.91
C THR A 109 0.74 -15.67 11.24
N SER A 110 -0.26 -14.81 11.49
CA SER A 110 -1.52 -14.77 10.74
C SER A 110 -1.30 -14.71 9.22
N VAL A 111 -2.20 -15.34 8.46
CA VAL A 111 -2.27 -15.24 7.00
C VAL A 111 -2.52 -13.77 6.62
N LYS A 112 -1.78 -13.19 5.68
CA LYS A 112 -2.00 -11.80 5.23
C LYS A 112 -2.85 -11.79 3.97
N LEU A 113 -3.50 -10.66 3.67
CA LEU A 113 -4.18 -10.50 2.36
C LEU A 113 -3.22 -10.72 1.17
N LYS A 114 -1.92 -10.44 1.32
CA LYS A 114 -0.92 -10.76 0.30
C LYS A 114 -0.68 -12.26 0.10
N ASP A 115 -0.94 -13.08 1.10
CA ASP A 115 -0.85 -14.54 0.99
C ASP A 115 -2.09 -15.13 0.31
N LEU A 116 -3.26 -14.48 0.42
CA LEU A 116 -4.44 -14.75 -0.42
C LEU A 116 -4.21 -14.32 -1.87
N GLN A 117 -3.63 -13.12 -2.11
CA GLN A 117 -3.23 -12.68 -3.45
C GLN A 117 -2.25 -13.68 -4.10
N ALA A 118 -1.29 -14.20 -3.33
CA ALA A 118 -0.35 -15.22 -3.79
C ALA A 118 -1.04 -16.54 -4.16
N LEU A 119 -2.04 -16.99 -3.39
CA LEU A 119 -2.86 -18.17 -3.72
C LEU A 119 -3.61 -17.99 -5.06
N ILE A 120 -4.27 -16.83 -5.27
CA ILE A 120 -4.97 -16.51 -6.53
C ILE A 120 -4.01 -16.55 -7.72
N LEU A 121 -2.86 -15.86 -7.60
CA LEU A 121 -1.83 -15.83 -8.63
C LEU A 121 -1.15 -17.18 -8.85
N TYR A 122 -1.05 -18.03 -7.82
CA TYR A 122 -0.55 -19.39 -7.97
C TYR A 122 -1.53 -20.26 -8.76
N ILE A 123 -2.84 -20.15 -8.52
CA ILE A 123 -3.85 -20.91 -9.25
C ILE A 123 -3.89 -20.48 -10.73
N LEU A 124 -4.06 -19.18 -11.01
CA LEU A 124 -4.36 -18.69 -12.36
C LEU A 124 -3.16 -18.21 -13.19
N ALA A 125 -2.05 -17.83 -12.56
CA ALA A 125 -0.91 -17.17 -13.19
C ALA A 125 0.43 -17.82 -12.81
N ASP A 126 1.55 -17.12 -12.99
CA ASP A 126 2.93 -17.53 -12.64
C ASP A 126 3.30 -17.27 -11.15
N GLY A 127 2.32 -17.30 -10.24
CA GLY A 127 2.54 -17.07 -8.81
C GLY A 127 3.40 -18.15 -8.12
N SER A 128 3.93 -17.81 -6.95
CA SER A 128 4.66 -18.72 -6.05
C SER A 128 3.70 -19.54 -5.17
N ALA A 129 4.05 -20.79 -4.87
CA ALA A 129 3.22 -21.66 -4.04
C ALA A 129 3.03 -21.10 -2.62
N PRO A 130 1.78 -20.99 -2.12
CA PRO A 130 1.52 -20.54 -0.75
C PRO A 130 2.15 -21.50 0.26
N GLN A 131 2.56 -20.97 1.42
CA GLN A 131 3.19 -21.76 2.49
C GLN A 131 2.21 -22.17 3.60
N TRP A 132 0.99 -21.60 3.61
CA TRP A 132 -0.02 -21.79 4.66
C TRP A 132 -1.11 -22.82 4.29
N VAL A 133 -1.20 -23.21 3.01
CA VAL A 133 -2.07 -24.28 2.47
C VAL A 133 -1.34 -25.08 1.38
N ALA A 134 -1.67 -26.36 1.27
CA ALA A 134 -1.29 -27.21 0.15
C ALA A 134 -2.36 -27.13 -0.95
N VAL A 135 -1.93 -26.89 -2.19
CA VAL A 135 -2.81 -26.86 -3.37
C VAL A 135 -2.56 -28.11 -4.21
N GLU A 136 -3.49 -29.06 -4.17
CA GLU A 136 -3.46 -30.28 -4.96
C GLU A 136 -4.02 -30.02 -6.36
N GLN A 137 -3.36 -30.58 -7.37
CA GLN A 137 -3.79 -30.53 -8.79
C GLN A 137 -4.10 -29.11 -9.29
N ARG A 138 -3.19 -28.16 -9.03
CA ARG A 138 -3.24 -26.76 -9.52
C ARG A 138 -3.78 -26.58 -10.95
N ARG A 139 -3.44 -27.45 -11.89
CA ARG A 139 -3.86 -27.36 -13.30
C ARG A 139 -5.32 -27.73 -13.55
N ALA A 140 -5.97 -28.41 -12.61
CA ALA A 140 -7.38 -28.77 -12.70
C ALA A 140 -8.32 -27.64 -12.26
N PHE A 141 -7.82 -26.54 -11.69
CA PHE A 141 -8.64 -25.37 -11.39
C PHE A 141 -8.97 -24.59 -12.66
N GLU A 142 -10.26 -24.48 -12.96
CA GLU A 142 -10.73 -23.73 -14.14
C GLU A 142 -10.91 -22.25 -13.81
N LYS A 143 -11.60 -21.95 -12.70
CA LYS A 143 -12.01 -20.59 -12.29
C LYS A 143 -11.63 -20.26 -10.84
N VAL A 144 -11.51 -18.98 -10.54
CA VAL A 144 -11.38 -18.45 -9.16
C VAL A 144 -12.33 -17.28 -8.96
N VAL A 145 -13.16 -17.37 -7.93
CA VAL A 145 -14.09 -16.31 -7.50
C VAL A 145 -13.63 -15.79 -6.13
N VAL A 146 -13.50 -14.47 -6.02
CA VAL A 146 -13.03 -13.79 -4.81
C VAL A 146 -14.05 -12.73 -4.41
N LEU A 147 -14.62 -12.85 -3.22
CA LEU A 147 -15.65 -11.95 -2.70
C LEU A 147 -15.16 -11.25 -1.43
N MET A 148 -15.18 -9.92 -1.45
CA MET A 148 -14.94 -9.09 -0.27
C MET A 148 -16.26 -8.81 0.44
N VAL A 149 -16.33 -9.04 1.75
CA VAL A 149 -17.50 -8.77 2.59
C VAL A 149 -17.10 -7.93 3.81
N PRO A 150 -16.90 -6.61 3.64
CA PRO A 150 -16.67 -5.70 4.76
C PRO A 150 -17.87 -5.74 5.71
N GLY A 151 -17.61 -5.61 7.01
CA GLY A 151 -18.63 -5.84 8.05
C GLY A 151 -18.73 -7.28 8.54
N LEU A 152 -18.07 -8.26 7.89
CA LEU A 152 -17.99 -9.64 8.37
C LEU A 152 -16.92 -9.77 9.48
N ASP A 153 -17.34 -10.20 10.67
CA ASP A 153 -16.51 -10.28 11.88
C ASP A 153 -16.77 -11.59 12.63
N ALA A 154 -15.77 -12.15 13.31
CA ALA A 154 -15.92 -13.46 13.95
C ALA A 154 -16.81 -13.46 15.20
N GLN A 155 -17.17 -12.29 15.74
CA GLN A 155 -18.24 -12.19 16.73
C GLN A 155 -19.59 -12.72 16.18
N LEU A 156 -19.82 -12.64 14.86
CA LEU A 156 -21.02 -13.18 14.21
C LEU A 156 -21.06 -14.72 14.18
N PHE A 157 -19.96 -15.39 14.54
CA PHE A 157 -19.82 -16.84 14.53
C PHE A 157 -19.67 -17.42 15.95
N ASP A 158 -19.72 -16.58 17.00
CA ASP A 158 -19.51 -16.93 18.43
C ASP A 158 -18.17 -17.61 18.79
N LEU A 159 -17.24 -17.74 17.84
CA LEU A 159 -15.99 -18.50 17.99
C LEU A 159 -14.99 -17.92 19.01
N PHE A 160 -15.22 -16.71 19.53
CA PHE A 160 -14.23 -15.97 20.34
C PHE A 160 -14.81 -15.31 21.61
N ASN A 161 -15.93 -15.80 22.15
CA ASN A 161 -16.55 -15.26 23.39
C ASN A 161 -15.74 -15.48 24.69
N GLY A 162 -14.50 -15.98 24.60
CA GLY A 162 -13.56 -16.13 25.73
C GLY A 162 -12.58 -14.95 25.85
N GLY A 163 -12.72 -14.15 26.91
CA GLY A 163 -11.90 -12.94 27.08
C GLY A 163 -10.40 -13.17 27.34
N GLY A 164 -9.55 -12.47 26.58
CA GLY A 164 -8.37 -11.81 27.14
C GLY A 164 -7.05 -12.58 27.25
N ARG A 165 -6.93 -13.82 26.78
CA ARG A 165 -5.63 -14.51 26.67
C ARG A 165 -5.33 -14.94 25.24
N ARG A 166 -4.20 -14.50 24.69
CA ARG A 166 -3.68 -15.02 23.42
C ARG A 166 -3.29 -16.49 23.62
N SER A 167 -4.03 -17.40 23.01
CA SER A 167 -3.55 -18.77 22.82
C SER A 167 -2.35 -18.73 21.85
N PRO A 168 -1.35 -19.63 21.97
CA PRO A 168 -0.39 -19.89 20.90
C PRO A 168 -1.04 -20.16 19.53
N ASP A 169 -2.31 -20.57 19.53
CA ASP A 169 -3.06 -20.98 18.35
C ASP A 169 -3.86 -19.87 17.64
N GLU A 170 -3.75 -18.60 18.06
CA GLU A 170 -4.48 -17.42 17.49
C GLU A 170 -4.25 -17.23 15.96
N TYR A 171 -3.30 -17.93 15.35
CA TYR A 171 -2.98 -17.87 13.93
C TYR A 171 -3.57 -19.00 13.08
N TYR A 172 -4.07 -20.06 13.71
CA TYR A 172 -4.63 -21.22 13.02
C TYR A 172 -6.11 -21.00 12.65
N PRO A 173 -6.60 -21.65 11.59
CA PRO A 173 -8.01 -21.60 11.26
C PRO A 173 -8.86 -22.33 12.31
N SER A 174 -10.07 -21.82 12.55
CA SER A 174 -11.09 -22.49 13.36
C SER A 174 -12.06 -23.26 12.45
N GLU A 175 -12.47 -24.45 12.87
CA GLU A 175 -13.47 -25.26 12.16
C GLU A 175 -14.88 -24.68 12.37
N LEU A 176 -15.69 -24.68 11.30
CA LEU A 176 -17.07 -24.17 11.31
C LEU A 176 -18.05 -25.31 11.56
N ASN A 177 -18.41 -25.56 12.82
CA ASN A 177 -19.43 -26.56 13.18
C ASN A 177 -20.85 -25.96 13.05
N THR A 178 -21.61 -26.48 12.09
CA THR A 178 -23.01 -26.09 11.80
C THR A 178 -23.95 -26.18 13.00
N GLU A 179 -23.70 -27.08 13.96
CA GLU A 179 -24.57 -27.27 15.13
C GLU A 179 -24.40 -26.16 16.19
N SER A 180 -23.22 -25.56 16.29
CA SER A 180 -22.89 -24.53 17.28
C SER A 180 -23.00 -23.10 16.76
N LEU A 181 -23.28 -22.91 15.47
CA LEU A 181 -23.33 -21.59 14.83
C LEU A 181 -24.72 -20.95 14.91
N PRO A 182 -24.83 -19.61 15.07
CA PRO A 182 -26.09 -18.88 14.95
C PRO A 182 -26.80 -19.10 13.61
N ASP A 183 -28.13 -19.14 13.61
CA ASP A 183 -28.95 -19.44 12.42
C ASP A 183 -28.65 -18.52 11.23
N SER A 184 -28.37 -17.24 11.48
CA SER A 184 -28.03 -16.26 10.45
C SER A 184 -26.70 -16.50 9.73
N VAL A 185 -25.76 -17.27 10.32
CA VAL A 185 -24.48 -17.61 9.68
C VAL A 185 -24.35 -19.08 9.27
N LYS A 186 -25.31 -19.96 9.62
CA LYS A 186 -25.32 -21.38 9.18
C LYS A 186 -25.08 -21.58 7.67
N PRO A 187 -25.56 -20.73 6.74
CA PRO A 187 -25.25 -20.88 5.32
C PRO A 187 -23.74 -20.85 4.99
N PHE A 188 -22.90 -20.17 5.78
CA PHE A 188 -21.44 -20.20 5.59
C PHE A 188 -20.85 -21.60 5.83
N ALA A 189 -21.35 -22.35 6.82
CA ALA A 189 -20.85 -23.70 7.12
C ALA A 189 -21.26 -24.74 6.06
N ARG A 190 -22.26 -24.45 5.22
CA ARG A 190 -22.58 -25.24 4.01
C ARG A 190 -21.49 -25.12 2.93
N VAL A 191 -20.78 -24.00 2.91
CA VAL A 191 -19.82 -23.63 1.86
C VAL A 191 -18.37 -23.86 2.33
N PHE A 192 -18.06 -23.49 3.58
CA PHE A 192 -16.70 -23.43 4.12
C PHE A 192 -16.57 -24.31 5.35
N THR A 193 -15.48 -25.07 5.41
CA THR A 193 -15.14 -25.90 6.59
C THR A 193 -14.39 -25.12 7.67
N HIS A 194 -13.69 -24.04 7.29
CA HIS A 194 -12.78 -23.31 8.16
C HIS A 194 -12.89 -21.79 7.96
N ILE A 195 -12.80 -21.05 9.06
CA ILE A 195 -12.55 -19.61 9.07
C ILE A 195 -11.08 -19.34 9.44
N TRP A 196 -10.45 -18.42 8.71
CA TRP A 196 -9.04 -18.07 8.83
C TRP A 196 -8.88 -16.68 9.45
N PRO A 197 -8.04 -16.52 10.49
CA PRO A 197 -7.58 -15.20 10.94
C PRO A 197 -6.70 -14.55 9.85
N VAL A 198 -7.16 -13.43 9.27
CA VAL A 198 -6.49 -12.75 8.15
C VAL A 198 -6.06 -11.34 8.53
N GLN A 199 -4.79 -11.01 8.34
CA GLN A 199 -4.24 -9.70 8.66
C GLN A 199 -4.26 -8.75 7.45
N ASN A 200 -4.95 -7.61 7.62
CA ASN A 200 -4.93 -6.50 6.67
C ASN A 200 -3.57 -5.74 6.76
N PRO A 201 -2.98 -5.29 5.63
CA PRO A 201 -1.74 -4.52 5.66
C PRO A 201 -1.90 -3.21 6.45
N GLY A 202 -0.83 -2.83 7.12
CA GLY A 202 -0.77 -1.63 7.96
C GLY A 202 0.63 -1.43 8.51
N ASP A 203 0.77 -0.42 9.36
CA ASP A 203 2.04 0.03 9.91
C ASP A 203 1.91 0.25 11.42
N ASP A 204 2.50 -0.66 12.21
CA ASP A 204 2.43 -0.63 13.67
C ASP A 204 3.27 0.50 14.30
N LYS A 205 4.21 1.10 13.55
CA LYS A 205 5.00 2.24 14.03
C LYS A 205 4.25 3.56 13.89
N PHE A 206 3.38 3.68 12.89
CA PHE A 206 2.65 4.91 12.59
C PHE A 206 1.14 4.84 12.89
N SER A 207 0.67 3.68 13.34
CA SER A 207 -0.73 3.40 13.64
C SER A 207 -1.62 3.70 12.44
N ARG A 208 -1.29 3.07 11.29
CA ARG A 208 -1.98 3.27 10.01
C ARG A 208 -2.42 1.96 9.39
N ILE A 209 -3.60 1.96 8.77
CA ILE A 209 -4.14 0.85 7.99
C ILE A 209 -4.00 1.16 6.49
N TYR A 210 -3.65 0.16 5.69
CA TYR A 210 -3.59 0.27 4.22
C TYR A 210 -4.81 -0.42 3.58
N SER A 211 -5.14 -0.03 2.34
CA SER A 211 -6.36 -0.50 1.69
C SER A 211 -6.37 -2.02 1.45
N PRO A 212 -7.42 -2.76 1.88
CA PRO A 212 -7.60 -4.17 1.54
C PRO A 212 -7.71 -4.41 0.03
N LEU A 213 -8.29 -3.45 -0.71
CA LEU A 213 -8.40 -3.51 -2.16
C LEU A 213 -7.02 -3.52 -2.81
N SER A 214 -6.13 -2.58 -2.46
CA SER A 214 -4.74 -2.60 -2.91
C SER A 214 -3.94 -3.83 -2.41
N ALA A 215 -4.35 -4.45 -1.30
CA ALA A 215 -3.74 -5.69 -0.84
C ALA A 215 -4.00 -6.87 -1.80
N ILE A 216 -5.21 -6.97 -2.35
CA ILE A 216 -5.63 -8.08 -3.22
C ILE A 216 -5.51 -7.76 -4.71
N LEU A 217 -5.79 -6.52 -5.13
CA LEU A 217 -5.91 -6.13 -6.54
C LEU A 217 -4.66 -5.45 -7.12
N ASP A 218 -3.75 -4.92 -6.30
CA ASP A 218 -2.48 -4.34 -6.78
C ASP A 218 -1.32 -5.33 -6.53
N VAL A 219 -0.71 -5.84 -7.59
CA VAL A 219 0.45 -6.75 -7.57
C VAL A 219 1.73 -5.92 -7.56
N GLN A 220 2.67 -6.21 -6.66
CA GLN A 220 3.97 -5.53 -6.63
C GLN A 220 4.83 -6.02 -7.80
N LEU A 221 5.37 -5.10 -8.60
CA LEU A 221 6.32 -5.42 -9.64
C LEU A 221 7.69 -5.73 -9.01
N PRO A 222 8.46 -6.69 -9.58
CA PRO A 222 9.85 -6.89 -9.17
C PRO A 222 10.62 -5.57 -9.30
N ARG A 223 11.38 -5.21 -8.24
CA ARG A 223 12.28 -4.06 -8.32
C ARG A 223 13.40 -4.39 -9.29
N GLU A 224 13.69 -3.47 -10.20
CA GLU A 224 14.91 -3.53 -11.01
C GLU A 224 16.10 -3.18 -10.10
N ASP A 225 16.74 -4.20 -9.52
CA ASP A 225 17.94 -4.05 -8.69
C ASP A 225 19.13 -3.61 -9.56
N TYR A 226 19.26 -2.30 -9.75
CA TYR A 226 20.38 -1.69 -10.49
C TYR A 226 21.70 -1.62 -9.70
N SER A 227 21.73 -2.13 -8.48
CA SER A 227 22.88 -2.07 -7.57
C SER A 227 24.08 -2.94 -7.98
N ASP A 228 23.90 -3.91 -8.89
CA ASP A 228 24.93 -4.92 -9.22
C ASP A 228 25.58 -4.76 -10.61
N ARG A 229 25.74 -3.52 -11.08
CA ARG A 229 26.57 -3.22 -12.28
C ARG A 229 28.07 -3.06 -11.99
N SER A 230 28.47 -3.04 -10.71
CA SER A 230 29.87 -2.78 -10.30
C SER A 230 30.68 -4.02 -9.91
N LYS A 231 30.08 -5.22 -9.88
CA LYS A 231 30.80 -6.49 -9.56
C LYS A 231 30.62 -7.54 -10.65
N GLY A 232 31.46 -7.49 -11.67
CA GLY A 232 31.54 -8.55 -12.66
C GLY A 232 32.08 -9.86 -12.08
N LYS A 233 31.22 -10.88 -11.94
CA LYS A 233 31.50 -12.32 -12.18
C LYS A 233 30.24 -13.17 -11.86
N GLY A 234 29.52 -13.60 -12.89
CA GLY A 234 28.32 -14.43 -12.70
C GLY A 234 27.54 -14.73 -13.99
N LYS A 235 28.14 -15.46 -14.94
CA LYS A 235 27.44 -15.94 -16.15
C LYS A 235 26.51 -17.10 -15.77
N GLY A 236 25.31 -16.80 -15.25
CA GLY A 236 24.38 -17.85 -14.79
C GLY A 236 22.89 -17.50 -14.65
N GLN A 237 22.45 -16.23 -14.79
CA GLN A 237 21.03 -15.89 -14.62
C GLN A 237 20.56 -14.68 -15.46
N TRP A 238 21.20 -14.43 -16.62
CA TRP A 238 21.09 -13.17 -17.37
C TRP A 238 20.06 -13.15 -18.52
N GLN A 239 19.13 -14.12 -18.60
CA GLN A 239 18.14 -14.19 -19.69
C GLN A 239 16.66 -14.07 -19.27
N LYS A 240 16.32 -14.19 -17.97
CA LYS A 240 14.90 -14.09 -17.53
C LYS A 240 14.41 -12.69 -17.16
N ASN A 241 15.31 -11.74 -16.86
CA ASN A 241 14.91 -10.39 -16.45
C ASN A 241 14.91 -9.35 -17.60
N GLN A 242 15.34 -9.72 -18.82
CA GLN A 242 15.29 -8.81 -19.97
C GLN A 242 13.87 -8.58 -20.50
N THR A 243 12.94 -9.52 -20.27
CA THR A 243 11.55 -9.42 -20.74
C THR A 243 10.80 -8.25 -20.10
N HIS A 244 10.86 -8.11 -18.77
CA HIS A 244 10.15 -7.02 -18.07
C HIS A 244 10.66 -5.61 -18.43
N ALA A 245 11.98 -5.45 -18.61
CA ALA A 245 12.56 -4.17 -19.05
C ALA A 245 12.23 -3.86 -20.53
N ALA A 246 12.13 -4.88 -21.39
CA ALA A 246 11.72 -4.72 -22.79
C ALA A 246 10.22 -4.43 -22.93
N GLU A 247 9.37 -4.98 -22.06
CA GLU A 247 7.92 -4.74 -22.07
C GLU A 247 7.52 -3.38 -21.52
N ARG A 248 8.28 -2.81 -20.57
CA ARG A 248 8.10 -1.41 -20.14
C ARG A 248 8.17 -0.40 -21.30
N LYS A 249 8.90 -0.71 -22.37
CA LYS A 249 8.96 0.12 -23.60
C LYS A 249 7.70 0.06 -24.48
N LYS A 250 6.71 -0.80 -24.17
CA LYS A 250 5.49 -0.97 -24.98
C LYS A 250 4.27 -0.16 -24.50
N MET A 251 4.28 0.42 -23.31
CA MET A 251 3.30 1.45 -22.99
C MET A 251 3.73 2.77 -23.63
N PRO A 252 2.86 3.44 -24.42
CA PRO A 252 3.17 4.77 -24.91
C PRO A 252 3.28 5.71 -23.71
N ILE A 253 4.50 6.20 -23.48
CA ILE A 253 4.76 7.23 -22.48
C ILE A 253 4.07 8.51 -22.98
N LYS A 254 2.86 8.78 -22.47
CA LYS A 254 2.12 10.01 -22.81
C LYS A 254 2.74 11.17 -22.05
N ARG A 255 3.52 11.99 -22.76
CA ARG A 255 3.95 13.31 -22.27
C ARG A 255 2.73 14.08 -21.79
N THR A 256 2.86 14.70 -20.63
CA THR A 256 1.78 15.36 -19.93
C THR A 256 2.23 16.77 -19.53
N PRO A 257 1.48 17.84 -19.86
CA PRO A 257 1.89 19.21 -19.57
C PRO A 257 1.91 19.46 -18.05
N ILE A 258 2.70 20.44 -17.63
CA ILE A 258 2.87 20.82 -16.22
C ILE A 258 1.55 21.26 -15.54
N THR A 259 0.60 21.77 -16.33
CA THR A 259 -0.73 22.21 -15.85
C THR A 259 -1.55 21.08 -15.22
N GLU A 260 -1.33 19.83 -15.60
CA GLU A 260 -1.95 18.63 -15.00
C GLU A 260 -1.37 18.27 -13.62
N TYR A 261 -0.32 18.98 -13.17
CA TYR A 261 0.34 18.80 -11.87
C TYR A 261 0.13 19.97 -10.91
N LEU A 262 -0.74 20.93 -11.26
CA LEU A 262 -1.15 22.00 -10.36
C LEU A 262 -1.86 21.42 -9.13
N ALA A 263 -1.45 21.86 -7.95
CA ALA A 263 -2.07 21.44 -6.69
C ALA A 263 -3.51 21.98 -6.58
N THR A 264 -4.44 21.13 -6.15
CA THR A 264 -5.83 21.52 -5.88
C THR A 264 -5.95 22.38 -4.61
N LYS A 265 -7.09 23.05 -4.41
CA LYS A 265 -7.42 23.74 -3.14
C LYS A 265 -7.22 22.80 -1.95
N GLU A 266 -7.70 21.57 -2.08
CA GLU A 266 -7.65 20.52 -1.07
C GLU A 266 -6.21 20.05 -0.82
N ASP A 267 -5.40 19.86 -1.87
CA ASP A 267 -3.98 19.50 -1.73
C ASP A 267 -3.17 20.59 -1.02
N LEU A 268 -3.42 21.87 -1.34
CA LEU A 268 -2.78 23.01 -0.69
C LEU A 268 -3.15 23.08 0.80
N LEU A 269 -4.44 22.96 1.15
CA LEU A 269 -4.89 22.92 2.55
C LEU A 269 -4.28 21.74 3.31
N LEU A 270 -4.29 20.53 2.73
CA LEU A 270 -3.73 19.31 3.34
C LEU A 270 -2.21 19.39 3.56
N ASN A 271 -1.51 20.20 2.76
CA ASN A 271 -0.07 20.43 2.89
C ASN A 271 0.29 21.67 3.72
N GLY A 272 -0.70 22.39 4.26
CA GLY A 272 -0.50 23.51 5.17
C GLY A 272 -0.17 24.84 4.50
N TYR A 273 -0.61 25.06 3.27
CA TYR A 273 -0.51 26.36 2.61
C TYR A 273 -1.61 27.32 3.11
N VAL A 274 -1.28 28.61 3.18
CA VAL A 274 -2.29 29.68 3.14
C VAL A 274 -2.75 29.80 1.69
N VAL A 275 -4.02 29.49 1.44
CA VAL A 275 -4.57 29.38 0.07
C VAL A 275 -4.92 30.76 -0.49
N HIS A 276 -4.57 30.99 -1.75
CA HIS A 276 -4.86 32.22 -2.47
C HIS A 276 -6.38 32.47 -2.61
N PRO A 277 -6.89 33.70 -2.39
CA PRO A 277 -8.34 33.97 -2.36
C PRO A 277 -9.14 33.57 -3.61
N THR A 278 -8.50 33.49 -4.78
CA THR A 278 -9.16 33.06 -6.03
C THR A 278 -9.47 31.56 -6.12
N MET A 279 -8.86 30.73 -5.27
CA MET A 279 -9.15 29.29 -5.22
C MET A 279 -10.51 28.98 -4.57
N TYR A 280 -11.09 29.95 -3.84
CA TYR A 280 -12.43 29.85 -3.26
C TYR A 280 -13.45 30.39 -4.26
N THR A 281 -14.49 29.62 -4.55
CA THR A 281 -15.46 29.98 -5.59
C THR A 281 -16.69 30.72 -5.05
N THR A 282 -17.13 30.40 -3.83
CA THR A 282 -18.32 31.02 -3.23
C THR A 282 -17.97 32.24 -2.37
N PRO A 283 -18.88 33.24 -2.25
CA PRO A 283 -18.69 34.37 -1.33
C PRO A 283 -18.51 33.94 0.12
N GLU A 284 -19.22 32.90 0.56
CA GLU A 284 -19.18 32.38 1.92
C GLU A 284 -17.82 31.74 2.24
N GLU A 285 -17.27 30.92 1.34
CA GLU A 285 -15.92 30.35 1.49
C GLU A 285 -14.87 31.47 1.58
N LYS A 286 -14.98 32.52 0.76
CA LYS A 286 -14.05 33.66 0.78
C LYS A 286 -14.10 34.42 2.12
N LEU A 287 -15.29 34.61 2.69
CA LEU A 287 -15.44 35.27 3.99
C LEU A 287 -14.85 34.44 5.14
N VAL A 288 -15.06 33.12 5.12
CA VAL A 288 -14.45 32.21 6.10
C VAL A 288 -12.92 32.22 5.96
N ALA A 289 -12.40 32.06 4.74
CA ALA A 289 -10.96 32.05 4.49
C ALA A 289 -10.28 33.40 4.83
N LEU A 290 -10.94 34.53 4.60
CA LEU A 290 -10.45 35.85 5.01
C LEU A 290 -10.36 35.95 6.53
N LYS A 291 -11.41 35.49 7.23
CA LYS A 291 -11.42 35.49 8.70
C LYS A 291 -10.34 34.56 9.26
N ASP A 292 -10.22 33.34 8.74
CA ASP A 292 -9.17 32.40 9.14
C ASP A 292 -7.77 33.03 8.95
N ARG A 293 -7.54 33.76 7.85
CA ARG A 293 -6.29 34.49 7.64
C ARG A 293 -6.05 35.61 8.66
N GLN A 294 -7.09 36.33 9.09
CA GLN A 294 -6.98 37.34 10.15
C GLN A 294 -6.68 36.68 11.51
N ASP A 295 -7.42 35.62 11.85
CA ASP A 295 -7.26 34.86 13.09
C ASP A 295 -5.89 34.13 13.17
N THR A 296 -5.23 33.85 12.04
CA THR A 296 -3.89 33.25 11.97
C THR A 296 -2.75 34.21 11.61
N HIS A 297 -2.95 35.53 11.64
CA HIS A 297 -1.93 36.53 11.27
C HIS A 297 -1.30 36.32 9.87
N CYS A 298 -2.12 35.86 8.94
CA CYS A 298 -1.76 35.55 7.55
C CYS A 298 -2.49 36.46 6.54
N SER A 299 -3.00 37.61 6.99
CA SER A 299 -3.70 38.58 6.15
C SER A 299 -2.74 39.59 5.52
N THR A 300 -3.24 40.38 4.57
CA THR A 300 -2.48 41.48 3.96
C THR A 300 -2.11 42.57 4.98
N GLU A 301 -2.86 42.71 6.07
CA GLU A 301 -2.56 43.63 7.18
C GLU A 301 -1.33 43.15 7.99
N ASP A 302 -1.08 41.83 8.04
CA ASP A 302 0.10 41.21 8.66
C ASP A 302 1.34 41.22 7.75
N GLY A 303 1.28 41.91 6.60
CA GLY A 303 2.34 42.00 5.60
C GLY A 303 2.42 40.83 4.62
N TRP A 304 1.31 40.10 4.41
CA TRP A 304 1.22 39.12 3.33
C TRP A 304 0.91 39.75 1.97
N MET A 305 1.46 39.18 0.90
CA MET A 305 1.11 39.53 -0.48
C MET A 305 0.37 38.37 -1.16
N ASP A 306 -0.79 38.68 -1.72
CA ASP A 306 -1.44 37.80 -2.70
C ASP A 306 -0.96 38.21 -4.11
N THR A 307 -0.47 37.25 -4.90
CA THR A 307 0.04 37.54 -6.27
C THR A 307 -1.07 38.07 -7.18
N HIS A 308 -0.69 38.86 -8.21
CA HIS A 308 -1.64 39.41 -9.18
C HIS A 308 -2.28 38.31 -10.07
N VAL A 309 -3.33 37.69 -9.55
CA VAL A 309 -4.23 36.75 -10.23
C VAL A 309 -5.65 37.07 -9.76
N ASP A 310 -6.48 37.67 -10.61
CA ASP A 310 -7.86 38.04 -10.22
C ASP A 310 -8.81 36.84 -10.37
N LYS A 311 -8.52 35.96 -11.34
CA LYS A 311 -9.28 34.76 -11.66
C LYS A 311 -8.36 33.63 -12.11
N LEU A 312 -8.80 32.37 -11.98
CA LEU A 312 -7.99 31.22 -12.37
C LEU A 312 -7.83 31.11 -13.90
N GLU A 313 -8.78 31.68 -14.64
CA GLU A 313 -8.76 31.77 -16.10
C GLU A 313 -7.67 32.74 -16.62
N ASP A 314 -7.19 33.69 -15.80
CA ASP A 314 -6.10 34.60 -16.20
C ASP A 314 -4.77 33.85 -16.43
N GLY A 315 -4.64 32.64 -15.86
CA GLY A 315 -3.54 31.73 -16.11
C GLY A 315 -3.68 30.89 -17.38
N ALA A 316 -4.82 30.94 -18.08
CA ALA A 316 -5.01 30.21 -19.32
C ALA A 316 -4.18 30.83 -20.47
N VAL A 317 -3.75 29.97 -21.39
CA VAL A 317 -3.04 30.35 -22.61
C VAL A 317 -3.90 29.87 -23.78
N PRO A 318 -4.21 30.73 -24.77
CA PRO A 318 -4.94 30.33 -25.99
C PRO A 318 -4.24 29.18 -26.72
N ASP A 319 -5.01 28.24 -27.27
CA ASP A 319 -4.47 27.05 -27.94
C ASP A 319 -3.55 27.38 -29.13
N ASP A 320 -3.72 28.53 -29.78
CA ASP A 320 -2.89 29.04 -30.87
C ASP A 320 -1.53 29.61 -30.41
N GLU A 321 -1.39 29.94 -29.12
CA GLU A 321 -0.10 30.31 -28.49
C GLU A 321 0.68 29.08 -27.97
N ILE A 322 0.08 27.87 -27.97
CA ILE A 322 0.68 26.65 -27.41
C ILE A 322 1.36 25.82 -28.51
N GLU A 323 2.70 25.73 -28.46
CA GLU A 323 3.46 24.83 -29.33
C GLU A 323 3.06 23.35 -29.13
N GLU A 324 2.89 22.61 -30.23
CA GLU A 324 2.46 21.22 -30.19
C GLU A 324 3.43 20.35 -29.37
N GLY A 325 2.93 19.72 -28.31
CA GLY A 325 3.73 18.90 -27.40
C GLY A 325 4.55 19.69 -26.36
N SER A 326 4.31 21.01 -26.21
CA SER A 326 4.91 21.83 -25.16
C SER A 326 4.64 21.26 -23.76
N MET A 327 5.70 21.10 -22.97
CA MET A 327 5.60 20.65 -21.58
C MET A 327 5.07 21.74 -20.65
N THR A 328 5.24 23.01 -20.98
CA THR A 328 4.77 24.15 -20.17
C THR A 328 3.35 24.58 -20.52
N ALA A 329 2.78 24.11 -21.64
CA ALA A 329 1.50 24.57 -22.19
C ALA A 329 1.44 26.10 -22.31
N GLY A 330 2.54 26.72 -22.77
CA GLY A 330 2.67 28.18 -22.91
C GLY A 330 2.76 28.98 -21.60
N ARG A 331 2.72 28.31 -20.44
CA ARG A 331 2.87 28.94 -19.12
C ARG A 331 4.33 29.33 -18.86
N ASN A 332 4.52 30.42 -18.12
CA ASN A 332 5.83 30.74 -17.53
C ASN A 332 6.06 29.81 -16.33
N VAL A 333 7.24 29.21 -16.16
CA VAL A 333 7.50 28.24 -15.09
C VAL A 333 8.78 28.62 -14.34
N LEU A 334 8.61 29.06 -13.10
CA LEU A 334 9.71 29.45 -12.23
C LEU A 334 9.79 28.46 -11.07
N ALA A 335 10.97 27.90 -10.81
CA ALA A 335 11.20 27.20 -9.55
C ALA A 335 11.80 28.14 -8.51
N LEU A 336 11.34 27.98 -7.27
CA LEU A 336 11.69 28.80 -6.12
C LEU A 336 12.14 27.88 -4.99
N ASP A 337 13.13 28.34 -4.24
CA ASP A 337 13.59 27.70 -3.00
C ASP A 337 14.21 28.76 -2.08
N CYS A 338 13.91 28.67 -0.78
CA CYS A 338 14.32 29.64 0.23
C CYS A 338 15.16 29.00 1.34
N GLU A 339 16.17 29.74 1.79
CA GLU A 339 16.89 29.44 3.03
C GLU A 339 16.33 30.32 4.16
N MET A 340 16.17 29.73 5.34
CA MET A 340 15.59 30.39 6.52
C MET A 340 16.49 30.27 7.77
N CYS A 341 16.30 31.20 8.70
CA CYS A 341 16.87 31.16 10.06
C CYS A 341 15.76 31.14 11.13
N GLN A 342 16.12 30.85 12.38
CA GLN A 342 15.24 31.05 13.53
C GLN A 342 15.43 32.46 14.11
N THR A 343 14.32 33.14 14.38
CA THR A 343 14.27 34.47 14.99
C THR A 343 13.45 34.48 16.28
N GLY A 344 13.70 35.48 17.13
CA GLY A 344 12.90 35.77 18.32
C GLY A 344 12.89 34.67 19.40
N THR A 345 12.07 34.88 20.42
CA THR A 345 11.91 33.94 21.55
C THR A 345 11.06 32.71 21.21
N GLU A 346 10.22 32.82 20.17
CA GLU A 346 9.31 31.76 19.73
C GLU A 346 9.91 30.87 18.63
N LYS A 347 11.15 31.15 18.20
CA LYS A 347 11.87 30.42 17.13
C LYS A 347 11.12 30.40 15.80
N THR A 348 10.56 31.53 15.43
CA THR A 348 9.90 31.75 14.14
C THR A 348 10.89 31.59 12.98
N SER A 349 10.44 31.02 11.87
CA SER A 349 11.26 30.82 10.68
C SER A 349 11.16 32.04 9.76
N GLU A 350 12.25 32.79 9.60
CA GLU A 350 12.32 33.97 8.72
C GLU A 350 13.29 33.77 7.56
N LEU A 351 12.98 34.41 6.43
CA LEU A 351 13.73 34.35 5.17
C LEU A 351 15.12 34.99 5.30
N THR A 352 16.14 34.26 4.84
CA THR A 352 17.54 34.75 4.76
C THR A 352 18.15 34.67 3.38
N ARG A 353 17.64 33.81 2.49
CA ARG A 353 18.01 33.78 1.07
C ARG A 353 16.85 33.27 0.22
N ILE A 354 16.69 33.81 -0.97
CA ILE A 354 15.77 33.29 -1.99
C ILE A 354 16.53 33.03 -3.29
N SER A 355 16.28 31.86 -3.90
CA SER A 355 16.69 31.55 -5.27
C SER A 355 15.45 31.34 -6.14
N VAL A 356 15.43 31.96 -7.32
CA VAL A 356 14.44 31.70 -8.38
C VAL A 356 15.15 31.36 -9.68
N VAL A 357 14.75 30.25 -10.30
CA VAL A 357 15.32 29.75 -11.56
C VAL A 357 14.22 29.56 -12.60
N ASP A 358 14.53 29.88 -13.86
CA ASP A 358 13.61 29.71 -15.00
C ASP A 358 13.57 28.24 -15.46
N TRP A 359 12.62 27.90 -16.32
CA TRP A 359 12.41 26.55 -16.86
C TRP A 359 13.66 25.94 -17.49
N ASP A 360 14.58 26.71 -18.05
CA ASP A 360 15.86 26.22 -18.59
C ASP A 360 16.90 25.86 -17.51
N GLY A 361 16.71 26.34 -16.28
CA GLY A 361 17.62 26.20 -15.13
C GLY A 361 18.55 27.40 -14.90
N SER A 362 18.41 28.47 -15.68
CA SER A 362 19.10 29.75 -15.46
C SER A 362 18.60 30.43 -14.19
N VAL A 363 19.45 31.24 -13.55
CA VAL A 363 19.11 31.95 -12.31
C VAL A 363 18.50 33.30 -12.67
N VAL A 364 17.27 33.53 -12.23
CA VAL A 364 16.53 34.80 -12.43
C VAL A 364 16.68 35.72 -11.22
N MET A 365 16.75 35.14 -10.02
CA MET A 365 17.01 35.84 -8.76
C MET A 365 17.81 34.95 -7.81
N ASP A 366 18.80 35.51 -7.12
CA ASP A 366 19.55 34.86 -6.03
C ASP A 366 19.98 35.97 -5.07
N GLU A 367 19.22 36.16 -4.00
CA GLU A 367 19.36 37.30 -3.10
C GLU A 367 19.36 36.89 -1.63
N LEU A 368 20.29 37.46 -0.87
CA LEU A 368 20.27 37.42 0.59
C LEU A 368 19.28 38.46 1.13
N VAL A 369 18.62 38.10 2.22
CA VAL A 369 17.56 38.89 2.86
C VAL A 369 17.93 39.06 4.33
N LYS A 370 17.70 40.26 4.86
CA LYS A 370 17.84 40.55 6.29
C LYS A 370 16.50 40.34 6.99
N PRO A 371 16.40 39.39 7.94
CA PRO A 371 15.23 39.23 8.79
C PRO A 371 14.89 40.51 9.55
N ALA A 372 13.60 40.70 9.84
CA ALA A 372 13.14 41.89 10.58
C ALA A 372 13.42 41.76 12.08
N ASN A 373 13.34 40.53 12.61
CA ASN A 373 13.62 40.24 14.01
C ASN A 373 15.07 39.76 14.22
N PRO A 374 15.63 39.88 15.43
CA PRO A 374 16.93 39.33 15.76
C PRO A 374 16.99 37.81 15.54
N ILE A 375 18.02 37.38 14.81
CA ILE A 375 18.32 35.97 14.56
C ILE A 375 18.82 35.33 15.85
N THR A 376 18.25 34.17 16.21
CA THR A 376 18.67 33.36 17.36
C THR A 376 19.41 32.08 16.95
N ASP A 377 19.17 31.57 15.74
CA ASP A 377 19.96 30.50 15.11
C ASP A 377 19.94 30.67 13.58
N TYR A 378 21.11 30.77 12.95
CA TYR A 378 21.25 30.89 11.49
C TYR A 378 20.90 29.60 10.74
N LEU A 379 20.80 28.46 11.44
CA LEU A 379 20.58 27.13 10.88
C LEU A 379 21.65 26.69 9.87
N THR A 380 22.87 27.23 9.94
CA THR A 380 23.93 27.11 8.92
C THR A 380 24.19 25.70 8.39
N GLN A 381 24.05 24.67 9.23
CA GLN A 381 24.20 23.25 8.82
C GLN A 381 23.16 22.79 7.78
N PHE A 382 22.02 23.50 7.69
CA PHE A 382 20.94 23.29 6.74
C PHE A 382 20.90 24.44 5.72
N SER A 383 20.94 25.70 6.17
CA SER A 383 20.74 26.89 5.34
C SER A 383 21.96 27.36 4.55
N GLY A 384 23.16 26.97 5.00
CA GLY A 384 24.44 27.51 4.50
C GLY A 384 24.71 28.97 4.86
N ILE A 385 23.77 29.64 5.55
CA ILE A 385 23.86 31.07 5.88
C ILE A 385 24.71 31.28 7.14
N THR A 386 25.59 32.29 7.11
CA THR A 386 26.39 32.73 8.26
C THR A 386 26.11 34.19 8.62
N GLU A 387 26.54 34.60 9.82
CA GLU A 387 26.44 35.99 10.28
C GLU A 387 27.21 36.95 9.37
N GLU A 388 28.39 36.56 8.90
CA GLU A 388 29.24 37.36 8.02
C GLU A 388 28.58 37.59 6.64
N MET A 389 27.78 36.63 6.17
CA MET A 389 27.01 36.78 4.92
C MET A 389 25.87 37.79 5.05
N LEU A 390 25.19 37.83 6.20
CA LEU A 390 24.04 38.72 6.42
C LEU A 390 24.40 40.09 7.00
N ALA A 391 25.56 40.24 7.65
CA ALA A 391 26.02 41.50 8.22
C ALA A 391 25.98 42.71 7.25
N PRO A 392 26.40 42.61 5.97
CA PRO A 392 26.32 43.73 5.01
C PRO A 392 24.96 43.86 4.30
N VAL A 393 24.02 42.93 4.52
CA VAL A 393 22.75 42.86 3.76
C VAL A 393 21.76 43.91 4.27
N THR A 394 21.17 44.65 3.34
CA THR A 394 20.11 45.64 3.61
C THR A 394 18.78 45.28 2.97
N THR A 395 18.75 44.34 2.01
CA THR A 395 17.54 43.85 1.35
C THR A 395 16.55 43.28 2.37
N THR A 396 15.34 43.79 2.38
CA THR A 396 14.26 43.37 3.26
C THR A 396 13.31 42.38 2.57
N LEU A 397 12.45 41.73 3.36
CA LEU A 397 11.35 40.92 2.81
C LEU A 397 10.46 41.72 1.84
N ALA A 398 10.18 43.00 2.15
CA ALA A 398 9.37 43.87 1.31
C ALA A 398 10.01 44.15 -0.06
N ASP A 399 11.35 44.25 -0.12
CA ASP A 399 12.08 44.42 -1.39
C ASP A 399 11.99 43.17 -2.26
N ILE A 400 12.13 41.97 -1.66
CA ILE A 400 11.96 40.69 -2.35
C ILE A 400 10.52 40.52 -2.84
N GLN A 401 9.54 40.80 -1.98
CA GLN A 401 8.12 40.84 -2.34
C GLN A 401 7.88 41.74 -3.57
N GLN A 402 8.43 42.96 -3.60
CA GLN A 402 8.28 43.88 -4.74
C GLN A 402 9.03 43.42 -6.01
N LYS A 403 10.05 42.57 -5.90
CA LYS A 403 10.72 41.94 -7.05
C LYS A 403 9.89 40.77 -7.58
N LEU A 404 9.37 39.92 -6.69
CA LEU A 404 8.51 38.80 -7.03
C LEU A 404 7.21 39.25 -7.69
N SER A 405 6.56 40.34 -7.25
CA SER A 405 5.34 40.85 -7.89
C SER A 405 5.53 41.37 -9.32
N LYS A 406 6.76 41.74 -9.70
CA LYS A 406 7.12 42.12 -11.07
C LYS A 406 7.48 40.91 -11.93
N LEU A 407 7.96 39.83 -11.32
CA LEU A 407 8.40 38.61 -11.98
C LEU A 407 7.26 37.60 -12.19
N ILE A 408 6.35 37.50 -11.22
CA ILE A 408 5.22 36.57 -11.23
C ILE A 408 4.03 37.23 -11.92
N THR A 409 3.65 36.67 -13.07
CA THR A 409 2.47 37.06 -13.86
C THR A 409 1.31 36.08 -13.63
N PRO A 410 0.06 36.40 -14.04
CA PRO A 410 -1.05 35.44 -14.00
C PRO A 410 -0.75 34.11 -14.71
N ARG A 411 0.04 34.16 -15.80
CA ARG A 411 0.47 32.98 -16.56
C ARG A 411 1.64 32.21 -15.93
N THR A 412 2.17 32.63 -14.78
CA THR A 412 3.26 31.96 -14.08
C THR A 412 2.77 30.75 -13.27
N ILE A 413 3.62 29.72 -13.17
CA ILE A 413 3.50 28.55 -12.29
C ILE A 413 4.75 28.51 -11.40
N LEU A 414 4.56 28.37 -10.09
CA LEU A 414 5.65 28.22 -9.13
C LEU A 414 5.92 26.74 -8.82
N VAL A 415 7.18 26.33 -8.96
CA VAL A 415 7.67 24.95 -8.72
C VAL A 415 8.60 24.93 -7.51
N GLY A 416 8.57 23.87 -6.70
CA GLY A 416 9.51 23.72 -5.59
C GLY A 416 9.29 22.45 -4.78
N HIS A 417 9.74 22.42 -3.52
CA HIS A 417 9.61 21.25 -2.64
C HIS A 417 9.14 21.61 -1.24
N SER A 418 7.90 21.27 -0.89
CA SER A 418 7.24 21.71 0.34
C SER A 418 7.16 23.24 0.46
N LEU A 419 6.84 23.92 -0.65
CA LEU A 419 6.76 25.39 -0.77
C LEU A 419 5.83 26.08 0.24
N ASN A 420 5.03 25.33 1.02
CA ASN A 420 4.28 25.87 2.14
C ASN A 420 5.17 26.62 3.14
N SER A 421 6.41 26.16 3.35
CA SER A 421 7.36 26.78 4.28
C SER A 421 7.94 28.07 3.68
N ASP A 422 8.34 28.02 2.41
CA ASP A 422 8.85 29.15 1.63
C ASP A 422 7.81 30.26 1.52
N PHE A 423 6.55 29.92 1.21
CA PHE A 423 5.44 30.87 1.10
C PHE A 423 5.12 31.54 2.44
N THR A 424 5.28 30.80 3.56
CA THR A 424 5.14 31.38 4.91
C THR A 424 6.30 32.34 5.21
N ALA A 425 7.54 31.98 4.89
CA ALA A 425 8.73 32.83 5.10
C ALA A 425 8.71 34.08 4.20
N LEU A 426 8.18 33.96 2.97
CA LEU A 426 7.95 35.05 2.02
C LEU A 426 6.69 35.87 2.32
N LYS A 427 5.83 35.40 3.25
CA LYS A 427 4.48 35.89 3.48
C LYS A 427 3.73 36.12 2.16
N MET A 428 3.57 35.09 1.35
CA MET A 428 2.88 35.21 0.05
C MET A 428 1.93 34.07 -0.25
N THR A 429 0.89 34.35 -1.06
CA THR A 429 0.02 33.32 -1.62
C THR A 429 0.01 33.40 -3.15
N HIS A 430 -0.10 32.25 -3.81
CA HIS A 430 -0.17 32.11 -5.27
C HIS A 430 -1.01 30.87 -5.63
N PRO A 431 -1.93 30.93 -6.63
CA PRO A 431 -2.82 29.80 -6.92
C PRO A 431 -2.16 28.67 -7.75
N PHE A 432 -1.16 28.97 -8.57
CA PHE A 432 -0.60 27.99 -9.52
C PHE A 432 0.70 27.37 -9.02
N VAL A 433 0.58 26.39 -8.13
CA VAL A 433 1.73 25.73 -7.47
C VAL A 433 1.89 24.28 -7.92
N VAL A 434 3.11 23.87 -8.23
CA VAL A 434 3.52 22.48 -8.45
C VAL A 434 4.57 22.09 -7.41
N ASP A 435 4.11 21.55 -6.29
CA ASP A 435 4.97 21.06 -5.21
C ASP A 435 5.44 19.62 -5.52
N THR A 436 6.76 19.42 -5.65
CA THR A 436 7.34 18.10 -5.88
C THR A 436 7.10 17.11 -4.73
N ALA A 437 6.87 17.58 -3.50
CA ALA A 437 6.48 16.71 -2.38
C ALA A 437 5.05 16.15 -2.53
N ILE A 438 4.17 16.86 -3.23
CA ILE A 438 2.82 16.41 -3.60
C ILE A 438 2.90 15.52 -4.85
N ALA A 439 3.65 15.95 -5.88
CA ALA A 439 3.80 15.22 -7.14
C ALA A 439 4.56 13.88 -6.99
N TYR A 440 5.46 13.76 -6.01
CA TYR A 440 6.18 12.55 -5.63
C TYR A 440 5.79 12.12 -4.20
N PRO A 441 4.53 11.67 -4.01
CA PRO A 441 3.96 11.46 -2.69
C PRO A 441 4.72 10.37 -1.95
N HIS A 442 4.95 10.59 -0.65
CA HIS A 442 5.60 9.60 0.18
C HIS A 442 4.82 8.27 0.19
N PRO A 443 5.46 7.09 0.04
CA PRO A 443 4.74 5.82 -0.09
C PRO A 443 3.81 5.45 1.09
N ARG A 444 4.03 6.05 2.27
CA ARG A 444 3.19 5.89 3.47
C ARG A 444 2.09 6.97 3.62
N GLY A 445 2.02 7.93 2.70
CA GLY A 445 1.09 9.07 2.71
C GLY A 445 1.38 10.13 3.79
N LEU A 446 0.59 11.22 3.76
CA LEU A 446 0.60 12.31 4.74
C LEU A 446 0.43 11.79 6.19
N PRO A 447 1.02 12.49 7.20
CA PRO A 447 1.74 13.76 7.10
C PRO A 447 3.21 13.63 6.66
N LEU A 448 3.69 12.42 6.33
CA LEU A 448 5.06 12.22 5.88
C LEU A 448 5.22 12.71 4.44
N LYS A 449 6.21 13.58 4.20
CA LYS A 449 6.72 13.98 2.88
C LYS A 449 8.04 13.25 2.61
N SER A 450 8.33 12.93 1.34
CA SER A 450 9.65 12.43 0.93
C SER A 450 10.60 13.63 0.84
N SER A 451 11.85 13.54 1.34
CA SER A 451 12.79 14.65 1.18
C SER A 451 13.24 14.82 -0.28
N LEU A 452 13.51 16.07 -0.69
CA LEU A 452 14.02 16.41 -2.02
C LEU A 452 15.24 15.54 -2.39
N LYS A 453 16.24 15.47 -1.51
CA LYS A 453 17.43 14.62 -1.66
C LYS A 453 17.10 13.16 -1.98
N TYR A 454 16.11 12.57 -1.31
CA TYR A 454 15.69 11.20 -1.59
C TYR A 454 15.03 11.09 -2.97
N ILE A 455 14.05 11.93 -3.30
CA ILE A 455 13.33 11.83 -4.58
C ILE A 455 14.24 12.16 -5.79
N THR A 456 15.15 13.12 -5.65
CA THR A 456 16.18 13.45 -6.65
C THR A 456 17.13 12.27 -6.89
N GLN A 457 17.62 11.61 -5.82
CA GLN A 457 18.47 10.43 -5.96
C GLN A 457 17.70 9.23 -6.54
N GLN A 458 16.45 9.01 -6.12
CA GLN A 458 15.64 7.87 -6.61
C GLN A 458 15.21 8.03 -8.07
N TYR A 459 14.77 9.21 -8.49
CA TYR A 459 14.12 9.40 -9.79
C TYR A 459 14.99 10.13 -10.81
N ALA A 460 15.69 11.20 -10.42
CA ALA A 460 16.60 11.93 -11.31
C ALA A 460 18.03 11.34 -11.36
N LYS A 461 18.36 10.40 -10.46
CA LYS A 461 19.70 9.79 -10.31
C LYS A 461 20.81 10.81 -10.03
N GLN A 462 20.43 11.95 -9.46
CA GLN A 462 21.32 13.04 -9.06
C GLN A 462 21.47 13.04 -7.53
N GLU A 463 22.65 13.39 -7.04
CA GLU A 463 22.91 13.53 -5.61
C GLU A 463 23.19 14.99 -5.28
N ILE A 464 22.26 15.61 -4.58
CA ILE A 464 22.28 17.01 -4.13
C ILE A 464 22.60 17.11 -2.63
N GLN A 465 22.78 18.34 -2.14
CA GLN A 465 23.04 18.67 -0.74
C GLN A 465 24.27 17.89 -0.22
N LYS A 466 25.42 18.07 -0.89
CA LYS A 466 26.68 17.39 -0.58
C LYS A 466 27.59 18.25 0.30
N GLY A 467 28.19 17.63 1.30
CA GLY A 467 29.11 18.29 2.23
C GLY A 467 28.43 18.67 3.55
N SER A 468 29.06 19.60 4.28
CA SER A 468 28.63 20.08 5.60
C SER A 468 28.47 21.60 5.65
N ALA A 469 28.38 22.25 4.48
CA ALA A 469 28.34 23.70 4.33
C ALA A 469 26.90 24.26 4.21
N GLY A 470 25.89 23.48 4.59
CA GLY A 470 24.48 23.75 4.30
C GLY A 470 24.06 23.36 2.88
N HIS A 471 22.84 23.74 2.51
CA HIS A 471 22.27 23.58 1.19
C HIS A 471 22.59 24.80 0.30
N ASP A 472 22.34 24.69 -1.01
CA ASP A 472 22.30 25.83 -1.92
C ASP A 472 20.93 25.82 -2.59
N SER A 473 20.06 26.76 -2.22
CA SER A 473 18.73 26.90 -2.81
C SER A 473 18.68 26.94 -4.34
N ARG A 474 19.78 27.31 -5.02
CA ARG A 474 19.88 27.17 -6.50
C ARG A 474 20.07 25.74 -6.98
N GLU A 475 20.73 24.87 -6.21
CA GLU A 475 20.79 23.43 -6.50
C GLU A 475 19.40 22.81 -6.30
N ASP A 476 18.75 23.14 -5.19
CA ASP A 476 17.46 22.56 -4.80
C ASP A 476 16.30 23.01 -5.71
N ALA A 477 16.23 24.30 -6.09
CA ALA A 477 15.25 24.78 -7.08
C ALA A 477 15.42 24.11 -8.46
N ARG A 478 16.67 23.90 -8.92
CA ARG A 478 16.94 23.18 -10.18
C ARG A 478 16.62 21.68 -10.07
N ALA A 479 16.86 21.07 -8.91
CA ALA A 479 16.47 19.68 -8.65
C ALA A 479 14.94 19.51 -8.75
N CYS A 480 14.18 20.50 -8.24
CA CYS A 480 12.73 20.53 -8.38
C CYS A 480 12.29 20.61 -9.85
N LEU A 481 12.89 21.49 -10.67
CA LEU A 481 12.62 21.53 -12.12
C LEU A 481 12.93 20.21 -12.81
N ASN A 482 14.08 19.59 -12.53
CA ASN A 482 14.46 18.32 -13.13
C ASN A 482 13.45 17.21 -12.81
N LEU A 483 12.94 17.16 -11.57
CA LEU A 483 11.88 16.24 -11.16
C LEU A 483 10.56 16.52 -11.88
N VAL A 484 10.13 17.78 -11.98
CA VAL A 484 8.90 18.12 -12.71
C VAL A 484 9.02 17.78 -14.19
N LYS A 485 10.14 18.12 -14.85
CA LYS A 485 10.43 17.71 -16.24
C LYS A 485 10.34 16.20 -16.42
N LEU A 486 11.00 15.42 -15.57
CA LEU A 486 10.93 13.95 -15.62
C LEU A 486 9.50 13.42 -15.44
N LYS A 487 8.65 14.10 -14.65
CA LYS A 487 7.24 13.74 -14.49
C LYS A 487 6.39 14.15 -15.70
N CYS A 488 6.64 15.31 -16.31
CA CYS A 488 6.03 15.71 -17.58
C CYS A 488 6.38 14.72 -18.71
N GLU A 489 7.64 14.28 -18.75
CA GLU A 489 8.11 13.28 -19.72
C GLU A 489 7.48 11.91 -19.50
N ASN A 490 7.49 11.38 -18.28
CA ASN A 490 7.09 10.00 -17.98
C ASN A 490 5.60 9.82 -17.61
N GLY A 491 4.86 10.92 -17.43
CA GLY A 491 3.43 10.95 -17.12
C GLY A 491 3.07 10.83 -15.62
N PRO A 492 1.79 11.00 -15.25
CA PRO A 492 1.39 11.30 -13.87
C PRO A 492 1.69 10.20 -12.84
N THR A 493 1.72 8.94 -13.27
CA THR A 493 2.00 7.80 -12.39
C THR A 493 3.48 7.69 -12.04
N TRP A 494 4.38 8.32 -12.80
CA TRP A 494 5.82 8.30 -12.54
C TRP A 494 6.14 8.86 -11.15
N GLY A 495 7.00 8.14 -10.42
CA GLY A 495 7.39 8.50 -9.06
C GLY A 495 6.34 8.29 -7.97
N THR A 496 5.17 7.77 -8.31
CA THR A 496 4.12 7.40 -7.35
C THR A 496 4.15 5.90 -7.05
N SER A 497 3.56 5.46 -5.93
CA SER A 497 3.40 4.03 -5.61
C SER A 497 2.71 3.21 -6.73
N LYS A 498 1.88 3.85 -7.56
CA LYS A 498 1.23 3.21 -8.72
C LYS A 498 2.22 2.79 -9.83
N SER A 499 3.43 3.34 -9.87
CA SER A 499 4.48 2.96 -10.84
C SER A 499 5.23 1.66 -10.49
N SER A 500 5.17 1.25 -9.22
CA SER A 500 5.75 0.00 -8.70
C SER A 500 4.75 -1.16 -8.60
N THR A 501 3.51 -0.95 -9.04
CA THR A 501 2.43 -1.94 -8.97
C THR A 501 1.72 -2.09 -10.30
N GLU A 502 1.24 -3.29 -10.61
CA GLU A 502 0.27 -3.51 -11.68
C GLU A 502 -1.01 -4.14 -11.15
N SER A 503 -2.13 -3.93 -11.85
CA SER A 503 -3.40 -4.56 -11.49
C SER A 503 -3.32 -6.08 -11.67
N ILE A 504 -3.89 -6.83 -10.71
CA ILE A 504 -4.01 -8.29 -10.78
C ILE A 504 -4.73 -8.75 -12.05
N PHE A 505 -5.70 -7.96 -12.54
CA PHE A 505 -6.41 -8.23 -13.79
C PHE A 505 -5.46 -8.24 -14.99
N LYS A 506 -4.55 -7.25 -15.09
CA LYS A 506 -3.48 -7.23 -16.11
C LYS A 506 -2.49 -8.39 -15.98
N LYS A 507 -2.18 -8.80 -14.75
CA LYS A 507 -1.27 -9.94 -14.49
C LYS A 507 -1.90 -11.27 -14.94
N ILE A 508 -3.19 -11.47 -14.64
CA ILE A 508 -3.96 -12.66 -15.05
C ILE A 508 -4.20 -12.66 -16.56
N ALA A 509 -4.53 -11.52 -17.18
CA ALA A 509 -4.77 -11.41 -18.63
C ALA A 509 -3.55 -11.74 -19.52
N ARG A 510 -2.33 -11.74 -18.97
CA ARG A 510 -1.11 -12.22 -19.66
C ARG A 510 -0.88 -13.73 -19.52
N SER A 511 -1.65 -14.41 -18.67
CA SER A 511 -1.51 -15.84 -18.39
C SER A 511 -2.26 -16.65 -19.43
N LYS A 512 -1.56 -17.60 -20.05
CA LYS A 512 -2.17 -18.56 -21.00
C LYS A 512 -3.06 -19.54 -20.24
N LYS A 513 -4.19 -19.92 -20.83
CA LYS A 513 -4.99 -21.05 -20.34
C LYS A 513 -4.20 -22.33 -20.65
N ASP A 514 -4.08 -23.24 -19.67
CA ASP A 514 -3.51 -24.57 -19.94
C ASP A 514 -4.42 -25.26 -20.98
N ALA A 515 -3.83 -25.78 -22.06
CA ALA A 515 -4.61 -26.34 -23.17
C ALA A 515 -5.46 -27.51 -22.69
N ASN A 516 -6.79 -27.33 -22.72
CA ASN A 516 -7.73 -28.39 -22.33
C ASN A 516 -7.58 -29.56 -23.32
N MET A 517 -7.31 -30.76 -22.81
CA MET A 517 -6.93 -31.92 -23.64
C MET A 517 -8.08 -32.40 -24.55
N ASN A 518 -9.29 -31.90 -24.34
CA ASN A 518 -10.46 -32.12 -25.20
C ASN A 518 -10.59 -31.12 -26.36
N SER A 519 -9.74 -30.09 -26.47
CA SER A 519 -9.75 -29.18 -27.63
C SER A 519 -9.04 -29.83 -28.83
N LEU A 520 -9.81 -30.13 -29.88
CA LEU A 520 -9.32 -30.74 -31.12
C LEU A 520 -8.62 -29.73 -32.08
N SER A 521 -8.43 -28.47 -31.68
CA SER A 521 -7.81 -27.41 -32.49
C SER A 521 -6.50 -26.85 -31.86
N PRO A 522 -5.30 -27.30 -32.29
CA PRO A 522 -4.03 -26.91 -31.67
C PRO A 522 -3.49 -25.49 -31.98
N LYS A 523 -4.34 -24.49 -32.27
CA LYS A 523 -3.88 -23.23 -32.92
C LYS A 523 -4.30 -21.89 -32.30
N ASP A 524 -5.29 -21.83 -31.42
CA ASP A 524 -5.70 -20.56 -30.81
C ASP A 524 -5.10 -20.43 -29.40
N GLU A 525 -4.14 -19.52 -29.23
CA GLU A 525 -3.59 -19.19 -27.91
C GLU A 525 -4.65 -18.41 -27.10
N THR A 526 -5.36 -19.11 -26.21
CA THR A 526 -6.34 -18.47 -25.32
C THR A 526 -5.66 -17.95 -24.05
N PHE A 527 -5.91 -16.67 -23.77
CA PHE A 527 -5.48 -16.00 -22.54
C PHE A 527 -6.64 -15.95 -21.55
N ARG A 528 -6.32 -16.00 -20.25
CA ARG A 528 -7.34 -15.93 -19.20
C ARG A 528 -8.02 -14.57 -19.17
N ARG A 529 -9.32 -14.54 -18.87
CA ARG A 529 -10.12 -13.30 -18.76
C ARG A 529 -10.60 -13.07 -17.32
N SER A 530 -10.94 -11.82 -17.04
CA SER A 530 -11.30 -11.37 -15.70
C SER A 530 -12.52 -10.45 -15.65
N ALA A 531 -13.32 -10.59 -14.60
CA ALA A 531 -14.46 -9.73 -14.32
C ALA A 531 -14.36 -9.07 -12.93
N VAL A 532 -15.00 -7.91 -12.80
CA VAL A 532 -15.14 -7.19 -11.53
C VAL A 532 -16.59 -6.77 -11.32
N ALA A 533 -17.14 -7.03 -10.13
CA ALA A 533 -18.49 -6.61 -9.72
C ALA A 533 -18.42 -5.83 -8.40
N ASP A 534 -18.58 -4.51 -8.45
CA ASP A 534 -18.44 -3.64 -7.29
C ASP A 534 -19.43 -2.48 -7.34
N TRP A 535 -19.72 -1.92 -6.17
CA TRP A 535 -20.65 -0.80 -6.03
C TRP A 535 -20.14 0.46 -6.74
N GLY A 536 -21.06 1.19 -7.36
CA GLY A 536 -20.77 2.41 -8.11
C GLY A 536 -20.16 2.11 -9.48
N ASN A 537 -19.01 2.71 -9.80
CA ASN A 537 -18.34 2.56 -11.09
C ASN A 537 -16.92 1.98 -10.92
N PRO A 538 -16.73 0.65 -11.06
CA PRO A 538 -15.43 0.01 -10.83
C PRO A 538 -14.37 0.43 -11.87
N SER A 539 -14.77 0.91 -13.05
CA SER A 539 -13.88 1.40 -14.10
C SER A 539 -13.11 2.66 -13.71
N ARG A 540 -13.52 3.37 -12.64
CA ARG A 540 -12.78 4.51 -12.08
C ARG A 540 -11.71 4.10 -11.06
N GLY A 541 -11.66 2.82 -10.66
CA GLY A 541 -10.82 2.32 -9.57
C GLY A 541 -9.98 1.09 -9.95
N HIS A 542 -9.80 0.18 -8.99
CA HIS A 542 -9.03 -1.06 -9.17
C HIS A 542 -9.58 -1.96 -10.29
N GLY A 543 -10.89 -1.86 -10.60
CA GLY A 543 -11.58 -2.59 -11.65
C GLY A 543 -11.27 -2.14 -13.08
N ALA A 544 -10.64 -0.97 -13.28
CA ALA A 544 -10.37 -0.36 -14.60
C ALA A 544 -9.52 -1.21 -15.58
N CYS A 545 -9.01 -2.35 -15.13
CA CYS A 545 -8.15 -3.25 -15.89
C CYS A 545 -8.76 -4.64 -16.11
N ALA A 546 -9.99 -4.89 -15.64
CA ALA A 546 -10.72 -6.14 -15.90
C ALA A 546 -11.29 -6.16 -17.33
N ASP A 547 -11.51 -7.35 -17.87
CA ASP A 547 -12.10 -7.55 -19.20
C ASP A 547 -13.60 -7.26 -19.23
N VAL A 548 -14.26 -7.44 -18.09
CA VAL A 548 -15.70 -7.22 -17.89
C VAL A 548 -15.91 -6.46 -16.58
N VAL A 549 -16.69 -5.38 -16.61
CA VAL A 549 -16.93 -4.51 -15.46
C VAL A 549 -18.41 -4.35 -15.20
N PHE A 550 -18.86 -4.72 -14.01
CA PHE A 550 -20.22 -4.57 -13.53
C PHE A 550 -20.26 -3.53 -12.40
N GLY A 551 -20.87 -2.38 -12.66
CA GLY A 551 -21.18 -1.39 -11.64
C GLY A 551 -22.53 -1.70 -11.00
N CYS A 552 -22.55 -1.90 -9.68
CA CYS A 552 -23.73 -2.34 -8.93
C CYS A 552 -24.23 -1.27 -7.95
N LYS A 553 -25.47 -1.41 -7.49
CA LYS A 553 -26.12 -0.56 -6.48
C LYS A 553 -26.58 -1.31 -5.22
N THR A 554 -26.64 -2.64 -5.30
CA THR A 554 -27.05 -3.54 -4.21
C THR A 554 -26.16 -4.79 -4.23
N ASP A 555 -26.13 -5.53 -3.12
CA ASP A 555 -25.39 -6.80 -3.07
C ASP A 555 -26.11 -7.89 -3.89
N GLU A 556 -27.40 -7.72 -4.16
CA GLU A 556 -28.21 -8.53 -5.08
C GLU A 556 -27.71 -8.42 -6.53
N GLU A 557 -27.48 -7.19 -7.00
CA GLU A 557 -26.89 -6.96 -8.32
C GLU A 557 -25.46 -7.51 -8.40
N VAL A 558 -24.70 -7.48 -7.29
CA VAL A 558 -23.37 -8.10 -7.25
C VAL A 558 -23.47 -9.62 -7.41
N VAL A 559 -24.40 -10.30 -6.72
CA VAL A 559 -24.64 -11.76 -6.89
C VAL A 559 -24.99 -12.10 -8.34
N SER A 560 -26.01 -11.43 -8.89
CA SER A 560 -26.47 -11.67 -10.27
C SER A 560 -25.34 -11.49 -11.30
N ASN A 561 -24.54 -10.43 -11.16
CA ASN A 561 -23.41 -10.18 -12.06
C ASN A 561 -22.24 -11.16 -11.86
N VAL A 562 -21.98 -11.64 -10.63
CA VAL A 562 -20.99 -12.71 -10.39
C VAL A 562 -21.43 -14.01 -11.05
N ILE A 563 -22.67 -14.44 -10.86
CA ILE A 563 -23.22 -15.64 -11.49
C ILE A 563 -23.15 -15.54 -13.01
N LYS A 564 -23.58 -14.39 -13.57
CA LYS A 564 -23.47 -14.11 -15.01
C LYS A 564 -22.02 -14.18 -15.51
N ALA A 565 -21.06 -13.61 -14.76
CA ALA A 565 -19.65 -13.62 -15.15
C ALA A 565 -19.09 -15.05 -15.19
N VAL A 566 -19.34 -15.84 -14.13
CA VAL A 566 -18.81 -17.20 -13.98
C VAL A 566 -19.37 -18.13 -15.07
N ASN A 567 -20.66 -18.02 -15.38
CA ASN A 567 -21.38 -18.92 -16.31
C ASN A 567 -21.45 -18.39 -17.75
N SER A 568 -20.77 -17.28 -18.05
CA SER A 568 -20.52 -16.86 -19.44
C SER A 568 -19.75 -17.95 -20.18
N GLY A 569 -20.39 -18.59 -21.18
CA GLY A 569 -19.85 -19.72 -21.94
C GLY A 569 -20.66 -21.01 -21.91
N GLU A 570 -21.73 -21.12 -21.11
CA GLU A 570 -22.64 -22.29 -21.17
C GLU A 570 -23.58 -22.24 -22.40
N GLU A 571 -24.15 -23.41 -22.78
CA GLU A 571 -25.01 -23.59 -23.96
C GLU A 571 -26.25 -22.68 -23.91
N GLY A 572 -26.22 -21.59 -24.65
CA GLY A 572 -27.27 -20.55 -24.69
C GLY A 572 -26.74 -19.12 -24.64
N SER A 573 -25.50 -18.92 -24.17
CA SER A 573 -24.84 -17.61 -24.24
C SER A 573 -24.53 -17.21 -25.69
N THR A 574 -24.72 -15.93 -26.02
CA THR A 574 -24.40 -15.43 -27.37
C THR A 574 -22.88 -15.45 -27.59
N ALA A 575 -22.43 -15.69 -28.82
CA ALA A 575 -21.01 -15.83 -29.18
C ALA A 575 -20.11 -14.59 -28.88
N ALA A 576 -20.67 -13.51 -28.33
CA ALA A 576 -19.95 -12.34 -27.84
C ALA A 576 -19.51 -12.44 -26.37
N GLU A 577 -20.19 -13.24 -25.54
CA GLU A 577 -19.93 -13.38 -24.10
C GLU A 577 -18.83 -14.42 -23.83
N LYS A 578 -17.56 -14.05 -24.09
CA LYS A 578 -16.42 -14.97 -23.90
C LYS A 578 -16.13 -15.24 -22.42
N GLU A 579 -15.94 -16.52 -22.12
CA GLU A 579 -15.64 -17.11 -20.80
C GLU A 579 -14.70 -16.28 -19.91
N VAL A 580 -15.02 -16.21 -18.62
CA VAL A 580 -14.22 -15.58 -17.56
C VAL A 580 -13.60 -16.63 -16.62
N ASP A 581 -12.31 -16.48 -16.30
CA ASP A 581 -11.54 -17.35 -15.39
C ASP A 581 -11.39 -16.76 -13.98
N PHE A 582 -11.39 -15.43 -13.85
CA PHE A 582 -11.23 -14.74 -12.57
C PHE A 582 -12.36 -13.74 -12.32
N VAL A 583 -13.05 -13.86 -11.18
CA VAL A 583 -14.04 -12.86 -10.76
C VAL A 583 -13.65 -12.31 -9.40
N TRP A 584 -13.57 -10.97 -9.29
CA TRP A 584 -13.51 -10.30 -8.00
C TRP A 584 -14.79 -9.50 -7.77
N ALA A 585 -15.36 -9.59 -6.58
CA ALA A 585 -16.59 -8.91 -6.21
C ALA A 585 -16.53 -8.32 -4.79
N ARG A 586 -17.42 -7.38 -4.48
CA ARG A 586 -17.56 -6.84 -3.12
C ARG A 586 -19.01 -6.54 -2.75
N PHE A 587 -19.40 -7.03 -1.57
CA PHE A 587 -20.63 -6.65 -0.89
C PHE A 587 -20.42 -5.41 0.00
N ARG A 588 -21.48 -4.65 0.28
CA ARG A 588 -21.40 -3.41 1.08
C ARG A 588 -22.58 -3.15 2.03
N GLU A 589 -23.69 -3.89 1.94
CA GLU A 589 -24.86 -3.65 2.81
C GLU A 589 -24.51 -3.88 4.29
N LEU A 590 -23.72 -4.91 4.60
CA LEU A 590 -23.32 -5.25 5.96
C LEU A 590 -22.43 -4.16 6.62
N GLU A 591 -21.49 -3.55 5.88
CA GLU A 591 -20.70 -2.43 6.42
C GLU A 591 -21.49 -1.11 6.50
N ALA A 592 -22.50 -0.92 5.66
CA ALA A 592 -23.40 0.23 5.73
C ALA A 592 -24.23 0.17 7.03
N ILE A 593 -24.89 -0.98 7.28
CA ILE A 593 -25.76 -1.21 8.45
C ILE A 593 -24.97 -1.17 9.76
N ARG A 594 -23.72 -1.70 9.80
CA ARG A 594 -22.85 -1.58 10.98
C ARG A 594 -22.25 -0.17 11.19
N GLY A 595 -22.48 0.77 10.25
CA GLY A 595 -21.90 2.12 10.28
C GLY A 595 -20.37 2.14 10.08
N TRP A 596 -19.81 1.10 9.45
CA TRP A 596 -18.38 0.97 9.18
C TRP A 596 -17.97 1.71 7.90
N TRP A 597 -18.87 1.77 6.92
CA TRP A 597 -18.73 2.68 5.78
C TRP A 597 -18.98 4.12 6.26
N ASN A 598 -17.92 4.82 6.65
CA ASN A 598 -18.01 6.17 7.24
C ASN A 598 -17.58 7.32 6.31
N LYS A 599 -16.83 7.04 5.24
CA LYS A 599 -16.34 8.01 4.25
C LYS A 599 -16.47 7.44 2.84
N SER A 600 -17.05 8.18 1.90
CA SER A 600 -16.88 7.92 0.46
C SER A 600 -15.96 8.97 -0.16
N LYS A 601 -15.48 8.68 -1.38
CA LYS A 601 -14.55 9.57 -2.11
C LYS A 601 -15.26 10.45 -3.15
N THR A 602 -16.53 10.19 -3.40
CA THR A 602 -17.31 10.76 -4.49
C THR A 602 -18.79 10.77 -4.09
N ALA A 603 -19.52 11.80 -4.52
CA ALA A 603 -20.92 12.01 -4.13
C ALA A 603 -21.85 10.86 -4.56
N ASP A 604 -21.59 10.24 -5.72
CA ASP A 604 -22.33 9.06 -6.21
C ASP A 604 -22.22 7.85 -5.26
N ASN A 605 -21.06 7.66 -4.61
CA ASN A 605 -20.90 6.63 -3.58
C ASN A 605 -21.59 7.00 -2.27
N ASP A 606 -21.58 8.26 -1.85
CA ASP A 606 -22.31 8.68 -0.64
C ASP A 606 -23.84 8.60 -0.84
N GLU A 607 -24.35 8.85 -2.04
CA GLU A 607 -25.76 8.62 -2.37
C GLU A 607 -26.13 7.12 -2.26
N LEU A 608 -25.31 6.23 -2.83
CA LEU A 608 -25.48 4.78 -2.68
C LEU A 608 -25.44 4.32 -1.22
N ARG A 609 -24.58 4.93 -0.39
CA ARG A 609 -24.51 4.67 1.06
C ARG A 609 -25.82 5.03 1.77
N MET A 610 -26.35 6.23 1.51
CA MET A 610 -27.60 6.69 2.14
C MET A 610 -28.78 5.81 1.70
N ASN A 611 -28.83 5.45 0.41
CA ASN A 611 -29.86 4.56 -0.12
C ASN A 611 -29.78 3.16 0.49
N ALA A 612 -28.58 2.60 0.72
CA ALA A 612 -28.42 1.29 1.37
C ALA A 612 -28.88 1.30 2.84
N ILE A 613 -28.62 2.38 3.57
CA ILE A 613 -29.09 2.55 4.96
C ILE A 613 -30.62 2.70 4.98
N ALA A 614 -31.18 3.58 4.14
CA ALA A 614 -32.63 3.78 4.05
C ALA A 614 -33.39 2.52 3.61
N LEU A 615 -32.82 1.70 2.71
CA LEU A 615 -33.40 0.42 2.31
C LEU A 615 -33.42 -0.59 3.48
N ALA A 616 -32.37 -0.61 4.29
CA ALA A 616 -32.28 -1.47 5.47
C ALA A 616 -33.28 -1.06 6.57
N GLU A 617 -33.56 0.24 6.71
CA GLU A 617 -34.59 0.78 7.62
C GLU A 617 -36.03 0.53 7.15
N GLN A 618 -36.25 0.22 5.86
CA GLN A 618 -37.58 0.05 5.25
C GLN A 618 -38.02 -1.41 5.07
N GLN A 619 -37.16 -2.40 5.31
CA GLN A 619 -37.52 -3.82 5.18
C GLN A 619 -38.26 -4.29 6.45
N PRO A 620 -39.55 -4.71 6.38
CA PRO A 620 -40.29 -5.18 7.54
C PRO A 620 -39.82 -6.57 7.98
N GLU A 621 -39.98 -6.86 9.27
CA GLU A 621 -39.68 -8.18 9.84
C GLU A 621 -40.77 -9.19 9.49
N GLU A 622 -40.48 -10.10 8.56
CA GLU A 622 -41.19 -11.37 8.43
C GLU A 622 -40.45 -12.47 9.19
N ASP A 623 -40.63 -12.53 10.51
CA ASP A 623 -40.81 -13.83 11.17
C ASP A 623 -41.73 -13.72 12.39
N GLY A 624 -42.60 -14.71 12.55
CA GLY A 624 -43.56 -14.76 13.65
C GLY A 624 -42.95 -15.43 14.89
N THR A 625 -43.34 -14.96 16.07
CA THR A 625 -43.07 -15.56 17.39
C THR A 625 -41.65 -15.38 17.97
N THR A 626 -41.46 -14.39 18.85
CA THR A 626 -41.57 -14.60 20.31
C THR A 626 -41.34 -13.30 21.11
N ASP A 627 -41.96 -13.19 22.29
CA ASP A 627 -41.79 -12.07 23.22
C ASP A 627 -40.36 -12.00 23.81
N LYS A 628 -39.51 -11.13 23.26
CA LYS A 628 -38.42 -10.48 24.01
C LYS A 628 -38.23 -9.03 23.58
N LYS A 629 -38.11 -8.14 24.57
CA LYS A 629 -37.68 -6.75 24.36
C LYS A 629 -36.16 -6.73 24.19
N GLU A 630 -35.69 -6.78 22.96
CA GLU A 630 -34.29 -6.46 22.62
C GLU A 630 -34.22 -5.13 21.86
N GLU A 631 -33.03 -4.51 21.84
CA GLU A 631 -32.87 -3.17 21.28
C GLU A 631 -33.06 -3.14 19.76
N PRO A 632 -33.70 -2.09 19.21
CA PRO A 632 -34.13 -2.05 17.80
C PRO A 632 -32.99 -2.11 16.75
N GLY A 633 -31.72 -2.05 17.17
CA GLY A 633 -30.56 -2.22 16.27
C GLY A 633 -30.07 -3.67 16.12
N ALA A 634 -30.46 -4.60 17.00
CA ALA A 634 -29.94 -5.97 16.98
C ALA A 634 -30.59 -6.83 15.87
N SER A 635 -31.91 -6.75 15.73
CA SER A 635 -32.69 -7.54 14.76
C SER A 635 -32.33 -7.21 13.30
N ALA A 636 -32.21 -5.92 12.97
CA ALA A 636 -31.81 -5.47 11.63
C ALA A 636 -30.41 -5.98 11.22
N LEU A 637 -29.50 -6.15 12.19
CA LEU A 637 -28.18 -6.74 11.95
C LEU A 637 -28.27 -8.24 11.67
N ASP A 638 -29.05 -9.02 12.43
CA ASP A 638 -29.22 -10.45 12.16
C ASP A 638 -29.82 -10.69 10.77
N GLY A 639 -30.84 -9.93 10.39
CA GLY A 639 -31.42 -9.96 9.04
C GLY A 639 -30.40 -9.66 7.94
N ALA A 640 -29.53 -8.65 8.15
CA ALA A 640 -28.46 -8.33 7.21
C ALA A 640 -27.39 -9.43 7.10
N VAL A 641 -27.01 -10.05 8.22
CA VAL A 641 -26.08 -11.17 8.26
C VAL A 641 -26.68 -12.39 7.55
N ARG A 642 -27.96 -12.70 7.79
CA ARG A 642 -28.70 -13.78 7.14
C ARG A 642 -28.79 -13.59 5.63
N ARG A 643 -29.13 -12.38 5.15
CA ARG A 643 -29.09 -12.03 3.70
C ARG A 643 -27.70 -12.21 3.12
N THR A 644 -26.66 -11.73 3.81
CA THR A 644 -25.26 -11.87 3.38
C THR A 644 -24.85 -13.34 3.27
N ALA A 645 -25.16 -14.16 4.27
CA ALA A 645 -24.84 -15.59 4.28
C ALA A 645 -25.57 -16.36 3.17
N ASN A 646 -26.86 -16.07 2.95
CA ASN A 646 -27.64 -16.66 1.87
C ASN A 646 -27.06 -16.33 0.48
N ARG A 647 -26.72 -15.06 0.22
CA ARG A 647 -26.08 -14.61 -1.04
C ARG A 647 -24.72 -15.26 -1.29
N VAL A 648 -23.90 -15.47 -0.25
CA VAL A 648 -22.63 -16.22 -0.35
C VAL A 648 -22.88 -17.67 -0.75
N ALA A 649 -23.93 -18.30 -0.19
CA ALA A 649 -24.30 -19.67 -0.48
C ALA A 649 -24.96 -19.83 -1.87
N GLU A 650 -25.71 -18.83 -2.33
CA GLU A 650 -26.28 -18.77 -3.68
C GLU A 650 -25.18 -18.68 -4.75
N ILE A 651 -24.20 -17.78 -4.57
CA ILE A 651 -23.01 -17.72 -5.44
C ILE A 651 -22.36 -19.09 -5.50
N TRP A 652 -22.09 -19.72 -4.35
CA TRP A 652 -21.49 -21.05 -4.26
C TRP A 652 -22.29 -22.12 -5.02
N ASP A 653 -23.61 -22.13 -4.90
CA ASP A 653 -24.46 -23.13 -5.56
C ASP A 653 -24.48 -22.98 -7.08
N ALA A 654 -24.32 -21.75 -7.57
CA ALA A 654 -24.17 -21.43 -8.99
C ALA A 654 -22.74 -21.60 -9.55
N LEU A 655 -21.71 -21.88 -8.74
CA LEU A 655 -20.35 -22.09 -9.24
C LEU A 655 -20.23 -23.45 -9.96
N PRO A 656 -19.55 -23.50 -11.13
CA PRO A 656 -19.21 -24.75 -11.77
C PRO A 656 -18.14 -25.52 -10.98
N PRO A 657 -18.02 -26.84 -11.18
CA PRO A 657 -16.99 -27.66 -10.56
C PRO A 657 -15.59 -27.11 -10.79
N ALA A 658 -14.64 -27.48 -9.93
CA ALA A 658 -13.24 -27.05 -10.03
C ALA A 658 -13.01 -25.52 -9.92
N THR A 659 -13.99 -24.80 -9.37
CA THR A 659 -13.86 -23.38 -9.01
C THR A 659 -13.33 -23.24 -7.58
N ALA A 660 -12.30 -22.42 -7.38
CA ALA A 660 -11.90 -21.97 -6.05
C ALA A 660 -12.75 -20.76 -5.62
N PHE A 661 -13.34 -20.81 -4.44
CA PHE A 661 -14.12 -19.70 -3.86
C PHE A 661 -13.42 -19.16 -2.62
N ILE A 662 -13.12 -17.87 -2.61
CA ILE A 662 -12.41 -17.18 -1.53
C ILE A 662 -13.26 -16.01 -1.05
N VAL A 663 -13.64 -15.99 0.23
CA VAL A 663 -14.34 -14.87 0.86
C VAL A 663 -13.41 -14.21 1.88
N TYR A 664 -13.39 -12.88 1.97
CA TYR A 664 -12.60 -12.18 3.01
C TYR A 664 -13.26 -10.88 3.46
N SER A 665 -13.10 -10.51 4.73
CA SER A 665 -13.74 -9.29 5.27
C SER A 665 -12.96 -8.01 5.00
N GLY A 666 -11.63 -8.09 4.92
CA GLY A 666 -10.75 -6.94 4.75
C GLY A 666 -10.40 -6.28 6.08
N THR A 667 -10.92 -5.08 6.33
CA THR A 667 -10.74 -4.37 7.62
C THR A 667 -11.87 -4.69 8.58
N ASN A 668 -11.53 -4.93 9.84
CA ASN A 668 -12.49 -5.00 10.95
C ASN A 668 -12.88 -3.57 11.39
N ASP A 669 -13.72 -3.45 12.43
CA ASP A 669 -14.36 -2.21 12.89
C ASP A 669 -13.44 -0.97 12.83
N PRO A 670 -13.60 -0.10 11.83
CA PRO A 670 -12.70 1.04 11.62
C PRO A 670 -13.12 2.26 12.45
N ARG A 671 -14.26 2.22 13.16
CA ARG A 671 -14.88 3.41 13.75
C ARG A 671 -14.00 4.08 14.81
N ASP A 672 -13.41 3.28 15.72
CA ASP A 672 -12.46 3.79 16.73
C ASP A 672 -11.17 4.32 16.11
N GLU A 673 -10.63 3.64 15.08
CA GLU A 673 -9.43 4.08 14.38
C GLU A 673 -9.66 5.42 13.67
N CYS A 674 -10.77 5.56 12.95
CA CYS A 674 -11.14 6.79 12.26
C CYS A 674 -11.43 7.94 13.23
N ARG A 675 -12.11 7.67 14.36
CA ARG A 675 -12.36 8.66 15.41
C ARG A 675 -11.06 9.16 16.03
N LEU A 676 -10.16 8.26 16.41
CA LEU A 676 -8.86 8.60 17.00
C LEU A 676 -7.93 9.29 15.99
N GLN A 677 -7.96 8.93 14.71
CA GLN A 677 -7.25 9.69 13.66
C GLN A 677 -7.82 11.09 13.47
N GLY A 678 -9.14 11.27 13.52
CA GLY A 678 -9.78 12.59 13.49
C GLY A 678 -9.34 13.47 14.67
N MET A 679 -9.39 12.92 15.90
CA MET A 679 -8.88 13.59 17.10
C MET A 679 -7.39 13.97 16.96
N ARG A 680 -6.56 13.10 16.40
CA ARG A 680 -5.14 13.38 16.14
C ARG A 680 -4.93 14.50 15.13
N GLN A 681 -5.74 14.54 14.07
CA GLN A 681 -5.69 15.61 13.06
C GLN A 681 -6.10 16.96 13.67
N GLN A 682 -7.18 16.98 14.45
CA GLN A 682 -7.61 18.18 15.18
C GLN A 682 -6.52 18.69 16.13
N PHE A 683 -5.92 17.81 16.95
CA PHE A 683 -4.78 18.18 17.78
C PHE A 683 -3.63 18.76 16.94
N GLN A 684 -3.27 18.13 15.82
CA GLN A 684 -2.19 18.61 14.95
C GLN A 684 -2.47 19.97 14.29
N GLN A 685 -3.75 20.33 14.12
CA GLN A 685 -4.18 21.63 13.63
C GLN A 685 -4.14 22.68 14.74
N GLU A 686 -4.74 22.38 15.90
CA GLU A 686 -4.84 23.31 17.03
C GLU A 686 -3.48 23.56 17.72
N TYR A 687 -2.62 22.55 17.85
CA TYR A 687 -1.30 22.66 18.48
C TYR A 687 -0.34 23.62 17.74
N ARG A 688 -0.66 24.00 16.50
CA ARG A 688 0.09 25.00 15.73
C ARG A 688 -0.24 26.44 16.11
N THR A 689 -1.41 26.69 16.70
CA THR A 689 -1.96 28.04 16.89
C THR A 689 -2.42 28.33 18.32
N LYS A 690 -2.70 27.31 19.13
CA LYS A 690 -3.21 27.42 20.50
C LYS A 690 -2.21 26.86 21.52
N LYS A 691 -2.25 27.37 22.75
CA LYS A 691 -1.48 26.80 23.87
C LYS A 691 -2.08 25.48 24.32
N TRP A 692 -1.27 24.63 24.98
CA TRP A 692 -1.68 23.29 25.41
C TRP A 692 -3.00 23.23 26.21
N ASP A 693 -3.22 24.22 27.07
CA ASP A 693 -4.41 24.31 27.92
C ASP A 693 -5.67 24.81 27.18
N GLU A 694 -5.51 25.31 25.95
CA GLU A 694 -6.56 25.84 25.07
C GLU A 694 -6.96 24.84 23.95
N LEU A 695 -6.33 23.66 23.93
CA LEU A 695 -6.60 22.59 22.96
C LEU A 695 -7.91 21.88 23.29
N THR A 696 -8.76 21.69 22.26
CA THR A 696 -9.99 20.90 22.34
C THR A 696 -9.66 19.41 22.49
N VAL A 697 -8.52 18.98 21.93
CA VAL A 697 -7.98 17.62 22.06
C VAL A 697 -6.53 17.69 22.52
N GLN A 698 -6.25 17.30 23.76
CA GLN A 698 -4.87 17.07 24.22
C GLN A 698 -4.43 15.65 23.83
N TRP A 699 -3.41 15.53 22.98
CA TRP A 699 -2.93 14.23 22.51
C TRP A 699 -1.69 13.78 23.28
N THR A 700 -1.84 12.75 24.12
CA THR A 700 -0.75 12.20 24.95
C THR A 700 -0.38 10.77 24.52
N ASP A 701 0.60 10.18 25.21
CA ASP A 701 0.96 8.76 25.06
C ASP A 701 -0.24 7.82 25.24
N ARG A 702 -1.26 8.22 26.01
CA ARG A 702 -2.49 7.44 26.21
C ARG A 702 -3.31 7.35 24.93
N GLU A 703 -3.51 8.46 24.23
CA GLU A 703 -4.25 8.52 22.98
C GLU A 703 -3.49 7.80 21.86
N ASP A 704 -2.15 7.88 21.85
CA ASP A 704 -1.33 7.12 20.91
C ASP A 704 -1.40 5.60 21.18
N GLN A 705 -1.40 5.16 22.45
CA GLN A 705 -1.63 3.75 22.81
C GLN A 705 -3.03 3.26 22.41
N PHE A 706 -4.07 4.08 22.61
CA PHE A 706 -5.42 3.76 22.16
C PHE A 706 -5.49 3.67 20.62
N LEU A 707 -4.87 4.58 19.89
CA LEU A 707 -4.82 4.55 18.43
C LEU A 707 -4.07 3.30 17.93
N ARG A 708 -2.95 2.92 18.54
CA ARG A 708 -2.24 1.65 18.24
C ARG A 708 -3.12 0.43 18.46
N SER A 709 -3.87 0.40 19.56
CA SER A 709 -4.78 -0.70 19.89
C SER A 709 -5.95 -0.80 18.90
N ALA A 710 -6.60 0.33 18.60
CA ALA A 710 -7.69 0.42 17.63
C ALA A 710 -7.23 -0.01 16.22
N VAL A 711 -6.07 0.48 15.77
CA VAL A 711 -5.46 0.07 14.50
C VAL A 711 -5.15 -1.42 14.47
N LYS A 712 -4.62 -1.98 15.56
CA LYS A 712 -4.37 -3.42 15.64
C LYS A 712 -5.65 -4.25 15.52
N LYS A 713 -6.73 -3.84 16.19
CA LYS A 713 -8.05 -4.50 16.11
C LYS A 713 -8.64 -4.39 14.69
N ALA A 714 -8.67 -3.19 14.12
CA ALA A 714 -9.19 -2.95 12.77
C ALA A 714 -8.37 -3.66 11.66
N ARG A 715 -7.13 -4.09 11.92
CA ARG A 715 -6.33 -4.94 11.03
C ARG A 715 -6.64 -6.45 11.11
N GLN A 716 -7.42 -6.92 12.10
CA GLN A 716 -7.79 -8.34 12.28
C GLN A 716 -9.05 -8.68 11.48
N GLY A 717 -8.88 -8.98 10.19
CA GLY A 717 -9.93 -9.48 9.32
C GLY A 717 -10.04 -11.01 9.36
N TRP A 718 -10.95 -11.53 8.52
CA TRP A 718 -11.30 -12.94 8.44
C TRP A 718 -11.34 -13.39 6.98
N GLY A 719 -11.05 -14.67 6.73
CA GLY A 719 -11.06 -15.26 5.40
C GLY A 719 -11.61 -16.69 5.39
N PHE A 720 -12.13 -17.10 4.24
CA PHE A 720 -12.74 -18.41 4.02
C PHE A 720 -12.30 -18.90 2.64
N VAL A 721 -12.04 -20.21 2.50
CA VAL A 721 -11.58 -20.82 1.25
C VAL A 721 -12.27 -22.16 1.05
N ALA A 722 -12.86 -22.36 -0.13
CA ALA A 722 -13.49 -23.60 -0.56
C ALA A 722 -13.16 -23.93 -2.03
N VAL A 723 -13.41 -25.17 -2.44
CA VAL A 723 -13.29 -25.64 -3.84
C VAL A 723 -14.50 -26.49 -4.18
N LYS A 724 -15.19 -26.17 -5.28
CA LYS A 724 -16.46 -26.80 -5.72
C LYS A 724 -16.26 -28.15 -6.42
#